data_AF-K9GYW5-F1
#
_entry.id   AF-K9GYW5-F1
#
_cell.length_a   1.000
_cell.length_b   1.000
_cell.length_c   1.000
_cell.angle_alpha   90.00
_cell.angle_beta   90.00
_cell.angle_gamma   90.00
#
_symmetry.space_group_name_H-M   'P 1'
#
loop_
_entity.id
_entity.type
_entity.pdbx_description
1 polymer ?
#
loop_
_entity_poly.entity_id
_entity_poly.type
_entity_poly.pdbx_seq_one_letter_code
_entity_poly.pdbx_strand_id
1 'polypeptide(L)'
;MKKVSEAYLTAIENIQHFPLAKASFFSSVFGRFAEPSELGPEYWIANLTSPVLFSNALGKIMSEDETRPNLMVEIGSHSTLKGPIMDNLRSLGPTVSKNAYTPTILREVDAAKSVLDTAAAVYMRGATLNMTELVVAIEAARRRAEQADIEICQYELREVIVGSALVLSDDTDAETTINLRPYTEGTRGSSDVWDEFRVCSWTSKRGWTEHCTGQVRVRSDPKQQSAAISSPFDTQIAYTKAQIARIQKSATHHLDMSHMYQVLSDLGAGYGPIFQDIGNCYSSPHNSFGDLHVRDTRSVMPKGFEPPLTIHPSFLHGLLHFAWPLLGQGLGRMDLDTLYMPTMIKRVTVGLNVPTKAGQFLKGYCSGSLSLPSPEPTKFDLFATEEGSTEPIITIDGLVMTPLRNPDTRREDTHKLCYKIDWHPLAEVENTVEGDIQIRRCATENLDLDYIHKDKDANTNEQTEQKGKVSVRDFGDIDFSQKQLVLLQTEATSLRYLTEDGFEGLKTALLKAQTVLWVYWADSPDAQMTVGLTRTLRSETLARIATLGLCPVDIETPEKSIQAAISALWPTDGKQPSKDLEFQAKGSELFVQRIVEDGVANSFVHNETHDMTISTQPFRQLGRRFKIQIRNPGALDSLHLVNDNPLPLGKDQIELRVKVSGLNFKDIVVSMGQLAQSYLGIEYSGIVSNIGSNVKNFKIGQRVMAMPEGCFSTYARCSATSAAEIPANMSFEVAASVPVVFCTACYSLFGLGQLQAGERVLIHAGAGGVGQAAIMLAQTIGADIFVTVGSLHKKQFLMSQYDIPESRIFYSRDASFARSIRRATGDFGVDVIVNSLAGDLFARDLGVSRAVRAIC
;
A
#
# COMPACT_ATOMS: atom_id res chain seq x y z
N MET A 1 -29.27 -40.32 0.41
CA MET A 1 -30.24 -39.56 -0.40
C MET A 1 -31.16 -40.41 -1.28
N LYS A 2 -30.77 -41.62 -1.74
CA LYS A 2 -31.66 -42.46 -2.58
C LYS A 2 -33.04 -42.80 -1.97
N LYS A 3 -33.13 -42.91 -0.64
CA LYS A 3 -34.41 -43.17 0.05
C LYS A 3 -35.42 -42.01 -0.02
N VAL A 4 -34.97 -40.80 -0.40
CA VAL A 4 -35.81 -39.59 -0.47
C VAL A 4 -35.93 -39.04 -1.88
N SER A 5 -35.29 -39.65 -2.89
CA SER A 5 -35.21 -39.10 -4.25
C SER A 5 -36.56 -39.07 -4.97
N GLU A 6 -37.42 -40.07 -4.74
CA GLU A 6 -38.73 -40.16 -5.40
C GLU A 6 -39.70 -39.10 -4.86
N ALA A 7 -39.78 -38.95 -3.53
CA ALA A 7 -40.55 -37.89 -2.91
C ALA A 7 -40.03 -36.48 -3.26
N TYR A 8 -38.70 -36.32 -3.38
CA TYR A 8 -38.10 -35.07 -3.81
C TYR A 8 -38.40 -34.76 -5.28
N LEU A 9 -38.36 -35.76 -6.19
CA LEU A 9 -38.72 -35.62 -7.60
C LEU A 9 -40.13 -35.06 -7.76
N THR A 10 -41.10 -35.68 -7.10
CA THR A 10 -42.50 -35.25 -7.15
C THR A 10 -42.65 -33.81 -6.64
N ALA A 11 -41.88 -33.41 -5.62
CA ALA A 11 -41.95 -32.06 -5.08
C ALA A 11 -41.38 -30.98 -6.02
N ILE A 12 -40.47 -31.35 -6.94
CA ILE A 12 -39.81 -30.42 -7.87
C ILE A 12 -40.17 -30.66 -9.34
N GLU A 13 -41.14 -31.53 -9.63
CA GLU A 13 -41.52 -31.95 -11.00
C GLU A 13 -41.87 -30.78 -11.93
N ASN A 14 -42.31 -29.66 -11.35
CA ASN A 14 -42.71 -28.44 -12.06
C ASN A 14 -41.54 -27.48 -12.33
N ILE A 15 -40.31 -27.81 -11.93
CA ILE A 15 -39.12 -27.01 -12.28
C ILE A 15 -38.88 -27.15 -13.79
N GLN A 16 -39.02 -26.04 -14.51
CA GLN A 16 -38.74 -25.98 -15.95
C GLN A 16 -37.28 -25.57 -16.20
N HIS A 17 -36.69 -26.11 -17.26
CA HIS A 17 -35.40 -25.65 -17.76
C HIS A 17 -35.52 -24.22 -18.33
N PHE A 18 -34.51 -23.38 -18.11
CA PHE A 18 -34.43 -22.09 -18.78
C PHE A 18 -34.00 -22.28 -20.24
N PRO A 19 -34.73 -21.77 -21.25
CA PRO A 19 -34.44 -22.03 -22.66
C PRO A 19 -33.20 -21.31 -23.19
N LEU A 20 -32.68 -20.31 -22.47
CA LEU A 20 -31.47 -19.55 -22.82
C LEU A 20 -30.71 -19.18 -21.55
N ALA A 21 -29.57 -19.84 -21.29
CA ALA A 21 -28.60 -19.39 -20.31
C ALA A 21 -27.49 -18.62 -21.03
N LYS A 22 -27.19 -17.39 -20.57
CA LYS A 22 -26.05 -16.60 -21.07
C LYS A 22 -24.70 -17.06 -20.48
N ALA A 23 -24.73 -17.81 -19.39
CA ALA A 23 -23.54 -18.29 -18.69
C ALA A 23 -23.30 -19.77 -19.00
N SER A 24 -22.05 -20.13 -19.25
CA SER A 24 -21.62 -21.52 -19.41
C SER A 24 -21.67 -22.23 -18.06
N PHE A 25 -22.37 -23.37 -17.98
CA PHE A 25 -22.50 -24.13 -16.75
C PHE A 25 -21.71 -25.44 -16.83
N PHE A 26 -20.71 -25.59 -15.96
CA PHE A 26 -19.93 -26.80 -15.84
C PHE A 26 -20.41 -27.60 -14.62
N SER A 27 -21.06 -28.73 -14.91
CA SER A 27 -21.75 -29.54 -13.92
C SER A 27 -20.78 -30.32 -13.06
N SER A 28 -20.83 -30.14 -11.74
CA SER A 28 -20.14 -31.00 -10.77
C SER A 28 -20.82 -32.36 -10.60
N VAL A 29 -21.95 -32.62 -11.26
CA VAL A 29 -22.59 -33.94 -11.32
C VAL A 29 -22.05 -34.76 -12.48
N PHE A 30 -21.79 -34.10 -13.62
CA PHE A 30 -21.29 -34.75 -14.84
C PHE A 30 -19.77 -34.63 -15.03
N GLY A 31 -19.13 -33.68 -14.36
CA GLY A 31 -17.72 -33.34 -14.53
C GLY A 31 -17.40 -32.65 -15.88
N ARG A 32 -18.41 -32.13 -16.59
CA ARG A 32 -18.31 -31.50 -17.91
C ARG A 32 -19.27 -30.32 -18.04
N PHE A 33 -19.13 -29.57 -19.14
CA PHE A 33 -20.15 -28.63 -19.59
C PHE A 33 -21.52 -29.33 -19.70
N ALA A 34 -22.57 -28.67 -19.21
CA ALA A 34 -23.94 -29.15 -19.26
C ALA A 34 -24.83 -28.11 -19.93
N GLU A 35 -25.64 -28.57 -20.89
CA GLU A 35 -26.57 -27.70 -21.60
C GLU A 35 -27.73 -27.28 -20.68
N PRO A 36 -28.33 -26.09 -20.87
CA PRO A 36 -29.45 -25.64 -20.05
C PRO A 36 -30.64 -26.61 -20.04
N SER A 37 -30.85 -27.35 -21.13
CA SER A 37 -31.87 -28.40 -21.26
C SER A 37 -31.61 -29.61 -20.37
N GLU A 38 -30.37 -29.84 -19.93
CA GLU A 38 -29.99 -30.92 -19.02
C GLU A 38 -30.27 -30.57 -17.54
N LEU A 39 -30.66 -29.33 -17.20
CA LEU A 39 -30.82 -28.83 -15.82
C LEU A 39 -32.26 -28.94 -15.27
N GLY A 40 -32.92 -30.07 -15.53
CA GLY A 40 -34.30 -30.36 -15.08
C GLY A 40 -34.41 -31.05 -13.70
N PRO A 41 -35.62 -31.45 -13.28
CA PRO A 41 -35.87 -32.16 -12.02
C PRO A 41 -34.95 -33.37 -11.79
N GLU A 42 -34.67 -34.13 -12.84
CA GLU A 42 -33.82 -35.31 -12.83
C GLU A 42 -32.36 -34.97 -12.51
N TYR A 43 -31.89 -33.80 -12.98
CA TYR A 43 -30.54 -33.31 -12.69
C TYR A 43 -30.37 -32.99 -11.21
N TRP A 44 -31.36 -32.34 -10.59
CA TRP A 44 -31.30 -31.99 -9.16
C TRP A 44 -31.36 -33.22 -8.26
N ILE A 45 -32.04 -34.28 -8.69
CA ILE A 45 -31.96 -35.59 -8.02
C ILE A 45 -30.59 -36.22 -8.19
N ALA A 46 -30.03 -36.17 -9.40
CA ALA A 46 -28.69 -36.68 -9.66
C ALA A 46 -27.65 -35.92 -8.81
N ASN A 47 -27.79 -34.60 -8.65
CA ASN A 47 -26.96 -33.78 -7.77
C ASN A 47 -27.04 -34.23 -6.30
N LEU A 48 -28.22 -34.63 -5.84
CA LEU A 48 -28.45 -35.11 -4.47
C LEU A 48 -27.94 -36.53 -4.23
N THR A 49 -27.90 -37.36 -5.27
CA THR A 49 -27.67 -38.82 -5.16
C THR A 49 -26.34 -39.30 -5.71
N SER A 50 -25.63 -38.47 -6.49
CA SER A 50 -24.35 -38.78 -7.12
C SER A 50 -23.18 -38.06 -6.43
N PRO A 51 -21.95 -38.58 -6.53
CA PRO A 51 -20.76 -37.90 -6.03
C PRO A 51 -20.50 -36.56 -6.72
N VAL A 52 -19.92 -35.60 -5.99
CA VAL A 52 -19.54 -34.28 -6.53
C VAL A 52 -18.18 -34.38 -7.24
N LEU A 53 -18.20 -34.30 -8.56
CA LEU A 53 -17.03 -34.32 -9.46
C LEU A 53 -16.41 -32.93 -9.64
N PHE A 54 -16.13 -32.24 -8.53
CA PHE A 54 -15.66 -30.84 -8.52
C PHE A 54 -14.34 -30.65 -9.28
N SER A 55 -13.33 -31.49 -9.00
CA SER A 55 -12.03 -31.45 -9.66
C SER A 55 -12.14 -31.62 -11.18
N ASN A 56 -13.00 -32.52 -11.65
CA ASN A 56 -13.18 -32.78 -13.08
C ASN A 56 -13.85 -31.58 -13.77
N ALA A 57 -14.89 -31.02 -13.15
CA ALA A 57 -15.56 -29.84 -13.68
C ALA A 57 -14.62 -28.62 -13.71
N LEU A 58 -13.88 -28.38 -12.62
CA LEU A 58 -12.89 -27.29 -12.55
C LEU A 58 -11.76 -27.49 -13.55
N GLY A 59 -11.21 -28.70 -13.65
CA GLY A 59 -10.19 -29.03 -14.64
C GLY A 59 -10.66 -28.76 -16.06
N LYS A 60 -11.93 -29.07 -16.37
CA LYS A 60 -12.51 -28.79 -17.68
C LYS A 60 -12.66 -27.29 -17.95
N ILE A 61 -13.13 -26.50 -16.97
CA ILE A 61 -13.17 -25.02 -17.05
C ILE A 61 -11.79 -24.44 -17.35
N MET A 62 -10.74 -24.98 -16.72
CA MET A 62 -9.38 -24.46 -16.87
C MET A 62 -8.65 -25.00 -18.10
N SER A 63 -9.18 -26.02 -18.78
CA SER A 63 -8.50 -26.71 -19.91
C SER A 63 -8.64 -26.00 -21.27
N GLU A 64 -9.59 -25.09 -21.42
CA GLU A 64 -9.88 -24.41 -22.69
C GLU A 64 -9.24 -23.02 -22.69
N ASP A 65 -8.14 -22.82 -23.43
CA ASP A 65 -7.33 -21.60 -23.37
C ASP A 65 -8.10 -20.32 -23.77
N GLU A 66 -9.04 -20.40 -24.72
CA GLU A 66 -9.82 -19.24 -25.20
C GLU A 66 -10.93 -18.80 -24.22
N THR A 67 -11.42 -19.71 -23.37
CA THR A 67 -12.55 -19.47 -22.45
C THR A 67 -12.15 -19.55 -20.98
N ARG A 68 -10.86 -19.75 -20.69
CA ARG A 68 -10.32 -19.86 -19.34
C ARG A 68 -10.59 -18.58 -18.55
N PRO A 69 -11.25 -18.67 -17.38
CA PRO A 69 -11.51 -17.51 -16.55
C PRO A 69 -10.21 -16.99 -15.91
N ASN A 70 -9.96 -15.68 -15.99
CA ASN A 70 -8.82 -15.01 -15.36
C ASN A 70 -9.01 -14.77 -13.84
N LEU A 71 -10.24 -14.92 -13.33
CA LEU A 71 -10.60 -14.84 -11.92
C LEU A 71 -11.68 -15.86 -11.54
N MET A 72 -11.46 -16.53 -10.41
CA MET A 72 -12.43 -17.38 -9.75
C MET A 72 -13.06 -16.64 -8.57
N VAL A 73 -14.39 -16.54 -8.59
CA VAL A 73 -15.18 -15.98 -7.49
C VAL A 73 -15.89 -17.13 -6.77
N GLU A 74 -15.60 -17.36 -5.49
CA GLU A 74 -16.34 -18.33 -4.68
C GLU A 74 -17.58 -17.69 -4.09
N ILE A 75 -18.75 -18.11 -4.58
CA ILE A 75 -20.05 -17.71 -4.03
C ILE A 75 -20.42 -18.62 -2.86
N GLY A 76 -20.29 -18.13 -1.63
CA GLY A 76 -20.52 -18.90 -0.43
C GLY A 76 -20.43 -18.03 0.83
N SER A 77 -20.99 -18.51 1.94
CA SER A 77 -20.94 -17.80 3.23
C SER A 77 -19.56 -17.75 3.88
N HIS A 78 -18.57 -18.43 3.29
CA HIS A 78 -17.15 -18.35 3.62
C HIS A 78 -16.30 -18.89 2.45
N SER A 79 -14.97 -18.70 2.50
CA SER A 79 -13.98 -19.25 1.56
C SER A 79 -13.69 -20.73 1.82
N THR A 80 -14.71 -21.58 1.77
CA THR A 80 -14.62 -23.00 2.14
C THR A 80 -13.89 -23.82 1.07
N LEU A 81 -14.00 -23.41 -0.19
CA LEU A 81 -13.41 -24.11 -1.33
C LEU A 81 -12.03 -23.55 -1.72
N LYS A 82 -11.50 -22.52 -1.03
CA LYS A 82 -10.20 -21.92 -1.34
C LYS A 82 -9.09 -22.98 -1.45
N GLY A 83 -8.90 -23.81 -0.42
CA GLY A 83 -7.89 -24.86 -0.42
C GLY A 83 -8.06 -25.84 -1.59
N PRO A 84 -9.22 -26.51 -1.70
CA PRO A 84 -9.52 -27.44 -2.80
C PRO A 84 -9.36 -26.83 -4.21
N ILE A 85 -9.73 -25.56 -4.40
CA ILE A 85 -9.55 -24.84 -5.66
C ILE A 85 -8.06 -24.66 -5.95
N MET A 86 -7.30 -24.10 -5.01
CA MET A 86 -5.88 -23.82 -5.21
C MET A 86 -5.06 -25.09 -5.42
N ASP A 87 -5.41 -26.19 -4.75
CA ASP A 87 -4.74 -27.49 -4.93
C ASP A 87 -5.02 -28.10 -6.30
N ASN A 88 -6.27 -28.02 -6.79
CA ASN A 88 -6.61 -28.44 -8.16
C ASN A 88 -5.90 -27.57 -9.20
N LEU A 89 -5.87 -26.24 -9.04
CA LEU A 89 -5.19 -25.34 -9.97
C LEU A 89 -3.68 -25.64 -10.05
N ARG A 90 -3.04 -25.94 -8.91
CA ARG A 90 -1.63 -26.36 -8.87
C ARG A 90 -1.36 -27.65 -9.64
N SER A 91 -2.29 -28.61 -9.58
CA SER A 91 -2.17 -29.89 -10.29
C SER A 91 -2.29 -29.78 -11.82
N LEU A 92 -2.88 -28.68 -12.32
CA LEU A 92 -3.15 -28.46 -13.75
C LEU A 92 -2.01 -27.70 -14.49
N GLY A 93 -0.96 -27.29 -13.77
CA GLY A 93 0.25 -26.68 -14.34
C GLY A 93 0.47 -25.21 -13.96
N PRO A 94 1.68 -24.67 -14.22
CA PRO A 94 2.11 -23.37 -13.70
C PRO A 94 1.29 -22.18 -14.21
N THR A 95 0.80 -22.23 -15.46
CA THR A 95 -0.05 -21.19 -16.04
C THR A 95 -1.40 -21.08 -15.34
N VAL A 96 -2.01 -22.21 -14.99
CA VAL A 96 -3.34 -22.31 -14.35
C VAL A 96 -3.24 -22.07 -12.83
N SER A 97 -2.11 -22.42 -12.22
CA SER A 97 -1.85 -22.24 -10.79
C SER A 97 -1.80 -20.77 -10.32
N LYS A 98 -1.61 -19.83 -11.26
CA LYS A 98 -1.52 -18.39 -11.00
C LYS A 98 -2.86 -17.65 -11.17
N ASN A 99 -3.93 -18.36 -11.51
CA ASN A 99 -5.24 -17.75 -11.66
C ASN A 99 -5.74 -17.14 -10.35
N ALA A 100 -6.40 -15.99 -10.49
CA ALA A 100 -6.88 -15.24 -9.36
C ALA A 100 -8.03 -15.96 -8.64
N TYR A 101 -8.13 -15.81 -7.33
CA TYR A 101 -9.22 -16.31 -6.52
C TYR A 101 -9.71 -15.24 -5.54
N THR A 102 -11.03 -15.10 -5.38
CA THR A 102 -11.63 -14.23 -4.36
C THR A 102 -12.94 -14.84 -3.81
N PRO A 103 -13.17 -14.86 -2.50
CA PRO A 103 -14.45 -15.28 -1.90
C PRO A 103 -15.46 -14.13 -1.86
N THR A 104 -16.76 -14.43 -1.86
CA THR A 104 -17.86 -13.43 -1.77
C THR A 104 -18.17 -12.95 -0.36
N ILE A 105 -18.17 -13.86 0.61
CA ILE A 105 -18.42 -13.54 2.02
C ILE A 105 -17.33 -14.21 2.86
N LEU A 106 -16.83 -13.49 3.85
CA LEU A 106 -15.92 -14.05 4.86
C LEU A 106 -16.64 -14.08 6.21
N ARG A 107 -16.50 -15.19 6.95
CA ARG A 107 -17.01 -15.27 8.32
C ARG A 107 -16.36 -14.19 9.16
N GLU A 108 -17.15 -13.61 10.06
CA GLU A 108 -16.72 -12.55 10.99
C GLU A 108 -16.30 -11.24 10.31
N VAL A 109 -16.53 -11.11 9.00
CA VAL A 109 -16.43 -9.86 8.26
C VAL A 109 -17.85 -9.43 7.90
N ASP A 110 -18.11 -8.12 7.96
CA ASP A 110 -19.39 -7.58 7.49
C ASP A 110 -19.68 -8.06 6.07
N ALA A 111 -20.89 -8.58 5.84
CA ALA A 111 -21.23 -9.23 4.58
C ALA A 111 -21.24 -8.22 3.42
N ALA A 112 -21.67 -6.98 3.66
CA ALA A 112 -21.64 -5.93 2.63
C ALA A 112 -20.21 -5.54 2.29
N LYS A 113 -19.34 -5.41 3.30
CA LYS A 113 -17.90 -5.18 3.10
C LYS A 113 -17.23 -6.32 2.34
N SER A 114 -17.50 -7.58 2.73
CA SER A 114 -16.90 -8.75 2.07
C SER A 114 -17.27 -8.78 0.59
N VAL A 115 -18.55 -8.56 0.27
CA VAL A 115 -19.03 -8.50 -1.11
C VAL A 115 -18.43 -7.32 -1.87
N LEU A 116 -18.20 -6.17 -1.22
CA LEU A 116 -17.50 -5.03 -1.82
C LEU A 116 -16.02 -5.33 -2.06
N ASP A 117 -15.35 -6.08 -1.19
CA ASP A 117 -13.96 -6.52 -1.37
C ASP A 117 -13.86 -7.54 -2.52
N THR A 118 -14.84 -8.44 -2.66
CA THR A 118 -14.97 -9.33 -3.82
C THR A 118 -15.19 -8.53 -5.10
N ALA A 119 -16.11 -7.56 -5.07
CA ALA A 119 -16.39 -6.69 -6.21
C ALA A 119 -15.15 -5.88 -6.57
N ALA A 120 -14.40 -5.37 -5.59
CA ALA A 120 -13.13 -4.69 -5.79
C ALA A 120 -12.06 -5.62 -6.38
N ALA A 121 -11.98 -6.89 -5.95
CA ALA A 121 -11.05 -7.88 -6.51
C ALA A 121 -11.41 -8.28 -7.95
N VAL A 122 -12.71 -8.38 -8.27
CA VAL A 122 -13.22 -8.55 -9.64
C VAL A 122 -12.90 -7.33 -10.49
N TYR A 123 -13.10 -6.15 -9.91
CA TYR A 123 -12.91 -4.86 -10.57
C TYR A 123 -11.44 -4.53 -10.85
N MET A 124 -10.57 -4.69 -9.86
CA MET A 124 -9.13 -4.42 -9.95
C MET A 124 -8.42 -5.33 -10.96
N ARG A 125 -8.99 -6.51 -11.26
CA ARG A 125 -8.44 -7.43 -12.27
C ARG A 125 -8.97 -7.18 -13.69
N GLY A 126 -9.69 -6.08 -13.87
CA GLY A 126 -10.07 -5.48 -15.15
C GLY A 126 -9.68 -4.00 -15.29
N ALA A 127 -8.68 -3.51 -14.53
CA ALA A 127 -8.29 -2.11 -14.57
C ALA A 127 -7.55 -1.73 -15.87
N THR A 128 -8.05 -0.70 -16.56
CA THR A 128 -7.31 0.08 -17.55
C THR A 128 -6.79 1.36 -16.90
N LEU A 129 -5.50 1.64 -17.08
CA LEU A 129 -4.90 2.92 -16.68
C LEU A 129 -5.44 4.02 -17.60
N ASN A 130 -5.96 5.10 -17.04
CA ASN A 130 -6.52 6.17 -17.86
C ASN A 130 -5.83 7.50 -17.53
N MET A 131 -5.20 8.11 -18.55
CA MET A 131 -4.59 9.45 -18.51
C MET A 131 -5.61 10.54 -18.88
N THR A 132 -6.90 10.26 -18.62
CA THR A 132 -8.00 11.19 -18.88
C THR A 132 -7.77 12.52 -18.17
N GLU A 133 -7.07 12.56 -17.04
CA GLU A 133 -6.85 13.76 -16.25
C GLU A 133 -6.04 14.83 -16.99
N LEU A 134 -5.00 14.44 -17.77
CA LEU A 134 -4.24 15.40 -18.57
C LEU A 134 -5.08 15.96 -19.72
N VAL A 135 -5.85 15.10 -20.38
CA VAL A 135 -6.73 15.52 -21.48
C VAL A 135 -7.86 16.40 -20.96
N VAL A 136 -8.42 16.10 -19.80
CA VAL A 136 -9.43 16.93 -19.12
C VAL A 136 -8.86 18.30 -18.76
N ALA A 137 -7.59 18.38 -18.30
CA ALA A 137 -6.93 19.66 -18.05
C ALA A 137 -6.71 20.48 -19.33
N ILE A 138 -6.31 19.83 -20.44
CA ILE A 138 -6.17 20.47 -21.76
C ILE A 138 -7.52 20.99 -22.26
N GLU A 139 -8.57 20.16 -22.18
CA GLU A 139 -9.91 20.52 -22.62
C GLU A 139 -10.50 21.67 -21.79
N ALA A 140 -10.28 21.66 -20.47
CA ALA A 140 -10.70 22.76 -19.61
C ALA A 140 -9.96 24.06 -19.94
N ALA A 141 -8.65 24.00 -20.21
CA ALA A 141 -7.86 25.15 -20.64
C ALA A 141 -8.31 25.68 -22.02
N ARG A 142 -8.63 24.79 -22.98
CA ARG A 142 -9.19 25.15 -24.28
C ARG A 142 -10.50 25.92 -24.13
N ARG A 143 -11.46 25.39 -23.37
CA ARG A 143 -12.76 26.05 -23.16
C ARG A 143 -12.62 27.41 -22.50
N ARG A 144 -11.70 27.54 -21.55
CA ARG A 144 -11.43 28.82 -20.89
C ARG A 144 -10.81 29.85 -21.84
N ALA A 145 -9.88 29.41 -22.70
CA ALA A 145 -9.28 30.25 -23.73
C ALA A 145 -10.32 30.71 -24.76
N GLU A 146 -11.25 29.83 -25.17
CA GLU A 146 -12.37 30.18 -26.05
C GLU A 146 -13.32 31.20 -25.41
N GLN A 147 -13.63 31.06 -24.12
CA GLN A 147 -14.42 32.05 -23.38
C GLN A 147 -13.72 33.41 -23.25
N ALA A 148 -12.39 33.41 -23.29
CA ALA A 148 -11.55 34.59 -23.21
C ALA A 148 -11.12 35.15 -24.58
N ASP A 149 -11.61 34.57 -25.68
CA ASP A 149 -11.24 34.94 -27.07
C ASP A 149 -9.72 34.89 -27.33
N ILE A 150 -9.04 33.90 -26.75
CA ILE A 150 -7.59 33.69 -26.91
C ILE A 150 -7.36 32.67 -28.03
N GLU A 151 -6.63 33.08 -29.07
CA GLU A 151 -6.15 32.17 -30.10
C GLU A 151 -5.05 31.25 -29.53
N ILE A 152 -5.32 29.95 -29.54
CA ILE A 152 -4.41 28.93 -29.01
C ILE A 152 -3.45 28.49 -30.12
N CYS A 153 -2.18 28.28 -29.79
CA CYS A 153 -1.18 27.65 -30.66
C CYS A 153 -0.56 26.39 -30.04
N GLN A 154 -0.57 26.28 -28.71
CA GLN A 154 -0.01 25.14 -27.98
C GLN A 154 -0.59 25.06 -26.57
N TYR A 155 -0.71 23.86 -26.02
CA TYR A 155 -1.01 23.60 -24.62
C TYR A 155 0.26 23.21 -23.87
N GLU A 156 0.40 23.70 -22.65
CA GLU A 156 1.53 23.36 -21.78
C GLU A 156 1.04 23.02 -20.37
N LEU A 157 1.48 21.88 -19.86
CA LEU A 157 1.26 21.46 -18.48
C LEU A 157 2.60 21.34 -17.79
N ARG A 158 2.65 21.61 -16.47
CA ARG A 158 3.86 21.40 -15.68
C ARG A 158 3.55 20.99 -14.25
N GLU A 159 4.53 20.37 -13.62
CA GLU A 159 4.47 19.88 -12.24
C GLU A 159 3.21 19.04 -12.01
N VAL A 160 2.94 18.13 -12.94
CA VAL A 160 1.78 17.24 -12.88
C VAL A 160 2.09 16.13 -11.89
N ILE A 161 1.25 16.00 -10.88
CA ILE A 161 1.32 14.93 -9.87
C ILE A 161 0.11 14.04 -10.07
N VAL A 162 0.38 12.75 -10.31
CA VAL A 162 -0.64 11.70 -10.38
C VAL A 162 -0.70 11.03 -9.02
N GLY A 163 -1.81 11.25 -8.29
CA GLY A 163 -2.01 10.78 -6.93
C GLY A 163 -2.68 9.40 -6.88
N SER A 164 -4.00 9.37 -7.08
CA SER A 164 -4.80 8.15 -7.05
C SER A 164 -5.35 7.82 -8.42
N ALA A 165 -5.31 6.56 -8.84
CA ALA A 165 -5.99 6.11 -10.06
C ALA A 165 -7.53 6.19 -9.91
N LEU A 166 -8.21 6.64 -10.97
CA LEU A 166 -9.67 6.55 -11.07
C LEU A 166 -10.08 5.12 -11.44
N VAL A 167 -10.96 4.57 -10.62
CA VAL A 167 -11.44 3.18 -10.65
C VAL A 167 -12.93 3.26 -11.01
N LEU A 168 -13.25 2.99 -12.29
CA LEU A 168 -14.59 3.06 -12.90
C LEU A 168 -15.33 1.73 -12.90
N SER A 169 -16.22 1.46 -11.95
CA SER A 169 -16.97 0.20 -11.90
C SER A 169 -18.33 0.27 -12.60
N ASP A 170 -18.73 -0.83 -13.26
CA ASP A 170 -20.01 -0.92 -13.97
C ASP A 170 -21.24 -0.76 -13.04
N ASP A 171 -21.05 -0.92 -11.74
CA ASP A 171 -22.11 -0.88 -10.72
C ASP A 171 -22.24 0.48 -10.00
N THR A 172 -21.31 1.41 -10.24
CA THR A 172 -21.25 2.67 -9.51
C THR A 172 -20.94 3.82 -10.45
N ASP A 173 -21.88 4.75 -10.58
CA ASP A 173 -21.62 5.99 -11.31
C ASP A 173 -20.48 6.77 -10.62
N ALA A 174 -19.50 7.19 -11.41
CA ALA A 174 -18.43 8.08 -10.99
C ALA A 174 -18.62 9.45 -11.65
N GLU A 175 -18.73 10.49 -10.83
CA GLU A 175 -18.75 11.86 -11.31
C GLU A 175 -17.34 12.43 -11.26
N THR A 176 -16.78 12.82 -12.40
CA THR A 176 -15.47 13.47 -12.47
C THR A 176 -15.63 14.98 -12.57
N THR A 177 -14.86 15.71 -11.77
CA THR A 177 -14.81 17.17 -11.78
C THR A 177 -13.38 17.65 -12.02
N ILE A 178 -13.26 18.77 -12.72
CA ILE A 178 -12.01 19.52 -12.81
C ILE A 178 -12.24 20.92 -12.26
N ASN A 179 -11.34 21.35 -11.38
CA ASN A 179 -11.28 22.71 -10.91
C ASN A 179 -10.07 23.39 -11.55
N LEU A 180 -10.31 24.48 -12.28
CA LEU A 180 -9.28 25.40 -12.72
C LEU A 180 -9.32 26.66 -11.85
N ARG A 181 -8.17 27.04 -11.33
CA ARG A 181 -7.99 28.32 -10.65
C ARG A 181 -6.71 28.98 -11.10
N PRO A 182 -6.66 30.31 -11.24
CA PRO A 182 -5.41 31.00 -11.49
C PRO A 182 -4.33 30.60 -10.47
N TYR A 183 -3.19 30.13 -10.97
CA TYR A 183 -2.12 29.59 -10.13
C TYR A 183 -1.60 30.67 -9.18
N THR A 184 -1.51 30.37 -7.90
CA THR A 184 -1.10 31.40 -6.93
C THR A 184 0.42 31.55 -6.94
N GLU A 185 0.92 32.62 -7.56
CA GLU A 185 2.35 32.97 -7.57
C GLU A 185 2.73 33.65 -6.24
N GLY A 186 2.82 32.88 -5.15
CA GLY A 186 3.17 33.38 -3.81
C GLY A 186 1.95 33.84 -2.99
N THR A 187 2.12 34.75 -2.03
CA THR A 187 1.09 34.96 -1.00
C THR A 187 -0.12 35.82 -1.39
N ARG A 188 -0.10 36.55 -2.52
CA ARG A 188 -1.16 37.52 -2.89
C ARG A 188 -1.35 37.78 -4.39
N GLY A 189 -0.92 36.90 -5.28
CA GLY A 189 -1.18 37.08 -6.72
C GLY A 189 -1.48 35.77 -7.42
N SER A 190 -2.52 35.79 -8.24
CA SER A 190 -2.80 34.78 -9.24
C SER A 190 -1.95 35.03 -10.49
N SER A 191 -1.54 33.96 -11.16
CA SER A 191 -0.94 34.01 -12.48
C SER A 191 -2.00 34.36 -13.50
N ASP A 192 -1.67 35.25 -14.44
CA ASP A 192 -2.53 35.58 -15.58
C ASP A 192 -2.34 34.56 -16.73
N VAL A 193 -1.34 33.68 -16.61
CA VAL A 193 -0.91 32.77 -17.69
C VAL A 193 -1.07 31.31 -17.28
N TRP A 194 -0.89 30.97 -16.01
CA TRP A 194 -1.00 29.59 -15.52
C TRP A 194 -2.25 29.40 -14.66
N ASP A 195 -3.00 28.35 -14.93
CA ASP A 195 -4.02 27.84 -14.03
C ASP A 195 -3.49 26.61 -13.29
N GLU A 196 -3.74 26.52 -12.00
CA GLU A 196 -3.68 25.25 -11.28
C GLU A 196 -4.94 24.44 -11.59
N PHE A 197 -4.74 23.19 -11.99
CA PHE A 197 -5.83 22.25 -12.19
C PHE A 197 -5.84 21.18 -11.08
N ARG A 198 -7.03 20.74 -10.72
CA ARG A 198 -7.27 19.58 -9.86
C ARG A 198 -8.38 18.74 -10.45
N VAL A 199 -8.09 17.47 -10.72
CA VAL A 199 -9.07 16.49 -11.19
C VAL A 199 -9.45 15.57 -10.03
N CYS A 200 -10.73 15.56 -9.71
CA CYS A 200 -11.30 14.76 -8.63
C CYS A 200 -12.45 13.92 -9.16
N SER A 201 -12.73 12.77 -8.54
CA SER A 201 -13.99 12.07 -8.74
C SER A 201 -14.78 11.98 -7.45
N TRP A 202 -16.08 11.80 -7.58
CA TRP A 202 -16.96 11.41 -6.50
C TRP A 202 -17.66 10.10 -6.86
N THR A 203 -17.70 9.19 -5.91
CA THR A 203 -18.55 8.00 -5.96
C THR A 203 -19.35 7.87 -4.68
N SER A 204 -20.53 7.26 -4.75
CA SER A 204 -21.39 7.04 -3.58
C SER A 204 -20.71 6.20 -2.50
N LYS A 205 -19.77 5.33 -2.87
CA LYS A 205 -19.04 4.44 -1.97
C LYS A 205 -17.81 5.07 -1.32
N ARG A 206 -17.06 5.91 -2.05
CA ARG A 206 -15.74 6.42 -1.62
C ARG A 206 -15.73 7.91 -1.30
N GLY A 207 -16.79 8.63 -1.68
CA GLY A 207 -16.81 10.09 -1.60
C GLY A 207 -15.82 10.73 -2.59
N TRP A 208 -15.36 11.94 -2.27
CA TRP A 208 -14.40 12.67 -3.10
C TRP A 208 -13.01 12.04 -3.05
N THR A 209 -12.43 11.79 -4.23
CA THR A 209 -11.04 11.34 -4.41
C THR A 209 -10.33 12.29 -5.37
N GLU A 210 -9.17 12.81 -4.97
CA GLU A 210 -8.29 13.60 -5.85
C GLU A 210 -7.37 12.65 -6.64
N HIS A 211 -7.34 12.83 -7.97
CA HIS A 211 -6.60 11.96 -8.89
C HIS A 211 -5.32 12.61 -9.40
N CYS A 212 -5.42 13.86 -9.82
CA CYS A 212 -4.33 14.52 -10.51
C CYS A 212 -4.36 16.02 -10.21
N THR A 213 -3.18 16.59 -10.00
CA THR A 213 -3.00 18.03 -9.82
C THR A 213 -1.83 18.51 -10.66
N GLY A 214 -1.85 19.78 -11.04
CA GLY A 214 -0.73 20.37 -11.77
C GLY A 214 -1.07 21.78 -12.21
N GLN A 215 -0.27 22.30 -13.14
CA GLN A 215 -0.50 23.60 -13.76
C GLN A 215 -0.70 23.43 -15.26
N VAL A 216 -1.60 24.20 -15.84
CA VAL A 216 -1.92 24.21 -17.27
C VAL A 216 -1.98 25.63 -17.80
N ARG A 217 -1.55 25.83 -19.05
CA ARG A 217 -1.72 27.07 -19.80
C ARG A 217 -1.92 26.81 -21.29
N VAL A 218 -2.49 27.81 -21.97
CA VAL A 218 -2.43 27.94 -23.42
C VAL A 218 -1.36 28.96 -23.82
N ARG A 219 -0.67 28.73 -24.94
CA ARG A 219 0.19 29.74 -25.59
C ARG A 219 -0.51 30.30 -26.80
N SER A 220 -0.41 31.61 -27.00
CA SER A 220 -0.89 32.35 -28.19
C SER A 220 0.25 32.61 -29.18
N ASP A 221 -0.09 32.93 -30.45
CA ASP A 221 0.88 33.15 -31.54
C ASP A 221 1.88 34.27 -31.18
N PRO A 222 3.20 34.02 -31.23
CA PRO A 222 4.25 35.01 -30.98
C PRO A 222 4.20 36.25 -31.88
N LYS A 223 3.42 36.27 -32.98
CA LYS A 223 3.32 37.43 -33.88
C LYS A 223 2.79 38.72 -33.21
N GLN A 224 2.30 38.65 -31.96
CA GLN A 224 1.97 39.85 -31.17
C GLN A 224 3.06 40.31 -30.17
N GLN A 225 4.21 39.64 -30.05
CA GLN A 225 5.33 40.09 -29.19
C GLN A 225 6.66 40.17 -29.95
N SER A 226 6.91 41.38 -30.47
CA SER A 226 8.16 41.98 -30.94
C SER A 226 9.31 41.06 -31.41
N ALA A 227 9.63 41.19 -32.69
CA ALA A 227 10.88 40.75 -33.31
C ALA A 227 12.13 41.25 -32.58
N ALA A 228 13.02 40.32 -32.18
CA ALA A 228 14.48 40.38 -32.34
C ALA A 228 15.15 39.30 -31.47
N ILE A 229 16.31 38.83 -31.95
CA ILE A 229 17.28 37.88 -31.37
C ILE A 229 17.04 36.43 -31.86
N SER A 230 18.10 35.85 -32.43
CA SER A 230 18.17 34.51 -33.05
C SER A 230 17.29 33.46 -32.35
N SER A 231 16.41 32.83 -33.13
CA SER A 231 15.25 32.11 -32.65
C SER A 231 15.58 30.91 -31.74
N PRO A 232 15.01 30.82 -30.51
CA PRO A 232 14.99 29.60 -29.69
C PRO A 232 14.50 28.35 -30.44
N PHE A 233 13.74 28.54 -31.52
CA PHE A 233 13.20 27.49 -32.37
C PHE A 233 14.29 26.71 -33.13
N ASP A 234 15.32 27.39 -33.65
CA ASP A 234 16.40 26.73 -34.40
C ASP A 234 17.25 25.82 -33.49
N THR A 235 17.43 26.25 -32.23
CA THR A 235 18.15 25.48 -31.21
C THR A 235 17.35 24.24 -30.79
N GLN A 236 16.02 24.37 -30.65
CA GLN A 236 15.14 23.25 -30.32
C GLN A 236 15.09 22.21 -31.45
N ILE A 237 14.99 22.65 -32.71
CA ILE A 237 15.03 21.77 -33.88
C ILE A 237 16.36 21.01 -33.96
N ALA A 238 17.49 21.71 -33.78
CA ALA A 238 18.81 21.07 -33.78
C ALA A 238 18.95 20.04 -32.64
N TYR A 239 18.43 20.35 -31.45
CA TYR A 239 18.39 19.44 -30.31
C TYR A 239 17.55 18.19 -30.60
N THR A 240 16.31 18.35 -31.07
CA THR A 240 15.42 17.23 -31.41
C THR A 240 16.03 16.35 -32.50
N LYS A 241 16.61 16.96 -33.54
CA LYS A 241 17.31 16.23 -34.60
C LYS A 241 18.45 15.37 -34.06
N ALA A 242 19.25 15.91 -33.13
CA ALA A 242 20.32 15.17 -32.49
C ALA A 242 19.79 14.01 -31.61
N GLN A 243 18.68 14.23 -30.90
CA GLN A 243 18.03 13.19 -30.08
C GLN A 243 17.47 12.06 -30.95
N ILE A 244 16.74 12.38 -32.03
CA ILE A 244 16.22 11.37 -32.98
C ILE A 244 17.37 10.52 -33.52
N ALA A 245 18.44 11.14 -34.02
CA ALA A 245 19.59 10.44 -34.56
C ALA A 245 20.27 9.55 -33.50
N ARG A 246 20.40 10.03 -32.26
CA ARG A 246 20.96 9.26 -31.15
C ARG A 246 20.10 8.05 -30.79
N ILE A 247 18.80 8.25 -30.63
CA ILE A 247 17.85 7.20 -30.26
C ILE A 247 17.83 6.12 -31.35
N GLN A 248 17.61 6.50 -32.61
CA GLN A 248 17.55 5.56 -33.74
C GLN A 248 18.87 4.80 -33.95
N LYS A 249 20.02 5.43 -33.70
CA LYS A 249 21.32 4.76 -33.79
C LYS A 249 21.52 3.71 -32.68
N SER A 250 20.95 3.94 -31.50
CA SER A 250 21.13 3.05 -30.33
C SER A 250 20.08 1.95 -30.23
N ALA A 251 18.83 2.26 -30.52
CA ALA A 251 17.69 1.35 -30.40
C ALA A 251 17.60 0.45 -31.64
N THR A 252 18.40 -0.61 -31.66
CA THR A 252 18.52 -1.52 -32.81
C THR A 252 17.69 -2.81 -32.66
N HIS A 253 17.20 -3.12 -31.45
CA HIS A 253 16.48 -4.36 -31.20
C HIS A 253 14.99 -4.18 -31.46
N HIS A 254 14.48 -4.86 -32.49
CA HIS A 254 13.05 -4.89 -32.79
C HIS A 254 12.28 -5.64 -31.70
N LEU A 255 11.12 -5.11 -31.29
CA LEU A 255 10.27 -5.70 -30.25
C LEU A 255 9.03 -6.37 -30.84
N ASP A 256 8.69 -7.54 -30.30
CA ASP A 256 7.37 -8.13 -30.49
C ASP A 256 6.37 -7.44 -29.55
N MET A 257 5.55 -6.56 -30.13
CA MET A 257 4.55 -5.79 -29.40
C MET A 257 3.49 -6.69 -28.76
N SER A 258 3.11 -7.79 -29.40
CA SER A 258 2.11 -8.72 -28.86
C SER A 258 2.65 -9.38 -27.60
N HIS A 259 3.92 -9.81 -27.64
CA HIS A 259 4.59 -10.35 -26.47
C HIS A 259 4.73 -9.31 -25.35
N MET A 260 5.07 -8.05 -25.68
CA MET A 260 5.16 -6.97 -24.68
C MET A 260 3.83 -6.76 -23.94
N TYR A 261 2.72 -6.64 -24.67
CA TYR A 261 1.41 -6.47 -24.05
C TYR A 261 0.94 -7.72 -23.29
N GLN A 262 1.34 -8.92 -23.73
CA GLN A 262 1.10 -10.15 -22.97
C GLN A 262 1.83 -10.12 -21.62
N VAL A 263 3.11 -9.76 -21.58
CA VAL A 263 3.88 -9.64 -20.33
C VAL A 263 3.24 -8.63 -19.37
N LEU A 264 2.81 -7.47 -19.89
CA LEU A 264 2.11 -6.47 -19.08
C LEU A 264 0.78 -7.01 -18.54
N SER A 265 0.02 -7.73 -19.35
CA SER A 265 -1.22 -8.37 -18.94
C SER A 265 -0.99 -9.44 -17.86
N ASP A 266 0.05 -10.27 -18.01
CA ASP A 266 0.42 -11.31 -17.04
C ASP A 266 0.83 -10.73 -15.68
N LEU A 267 1.40 -9.52 -15.67
CA LEU A 267 1.73 -8.76 -14.47
C LEU A 267 0.52 -8.01 -13.88
N GLY A 268 -0.64 -8.00 -14.56
CA GLY A 268 -1.87 -7.38 -14.09
C GLY A 268 -2.26 -6.05 -14.77
N ALA A 269 -1.52 -5.61 -15.79
CA ALA A 269 -1.85 -4.44 -16.61
C ALA A 269 -2.38 -4.87 -17.99
N GLY A 270 -3.66 -5.22 -18.05
CA GLY A 270 -4.32 -5.65 -19.28
C GLY A 270 -4.71 -4.48 -20.19
N TYR A 271 -3.96 -4.26 -21.27
CA TYR A 271 -4.32 -3.27 -22.29
C TYR A 271 -5.18 -3.92 -23.38
N GLY A 272 -6.44 -3.49 -23.51
CA GLY A 272 -7.29 -3.91 -24.62
C GLY A 272 -6.81 -3.37 -25.98
N PRO A 273 -7.34 -3.89 -27.12
CA PRO A 273 -6.84 -3.55 -28.46
C PRO A 273 -6.81 -2.05 -28.80
N ILE A 274 -7.71 -1.25 -28.21
CA ILE A 274 -7.82 0.20 -28.40
C ILE A 274 -6.70 0.99 -27.68
N PHE A 275 -5.99 0.36 -26.75
CA PHE A 275 -4.86 0.95 -26.01
C PHE A 275 -3.50 0.38 -26.44
N GLN A 276 -3.48 -0.56 -27.38
CA GLN A 276 -2.24 -1.16 -27.89
C GLN A 276 -1.70 -0.37 -29.08
N ASP A 277 -1.34 0.90 -28.87
CA ASP A 277 -1.17 1.88 -29.97
C ASP A 277 0.21 1.84 -30.64
N ILE A 278 1.17 1.14 -30.04
CA ILE A 278 2.54 1.07 -30.56
C ILE A 278 2.69 -0.03 -31.62
N GLY A 279 3.30 0.32 -32.76
CA GLY A 279 3.77 -0.57 -33.82
C GLY A 279 5.25 -0.32 -34.16
N ASN A 280 5.89 -1.25 -34.89
CA ASN A 280 7.28 -1.14 -35.38
C ASN A 280 8.28 -0.56 -34.36
N CYS A 281 8.26 -1.08 -33.13
CA CYS A 281 9.05 -0.53 -32.03
C CYS A 281 10.44 -1.14 -31.98
N TYR A 282 11.44 -0.30 -31.76
CA TYR A 282 12.82 -0.68 -31.52
C TYR A 282 13.29 -0.18 -30.16
N SER A 283 14.22 -0.90 -29.54
CA SER A 283 14.73 -0.60 -28.20
C SER A 283 16.23 -0.84 -28.01
N SER A 284 16.73 -0.18 -26.98
CA SER A 284 18.03 -0.36 -26.32
C SER A 284 17.78 -0.17 -24.82
N PRO A 285 18.74 -0.49 -23.93
CA PRO A 285 18.59 -0.27 -22.50
C PRO A 285 18.24 1.18 -22.11
N HIS A 286 18.56 2.18 -22.94
CA HIS A 286 18.34 3.59 -22.58
C HIS A 286 17.38 4.33 -23.48
N ASN A 287 16.96 3.75 -24.60
CA ASN A 287 16.15 4.43 -25.60
C ASN A 287 15.23 3.47 -26.35
N SER A 288 14.07 3.98 -26.76
CA SER A 288 13.13 3.28 -27.65
C SER A 288 12.49 4.26 -28.63
N PHE A 289 12.03 3.75 -29.77
CA PHE A 289 11.23 4.50 -30.72
C PHE A 289 10.35 3.58 -31.57
N GLY A 290 9.31 4.12 -32.19
CA GLY A 290 8.39 3.34 -33.03
C GLY A 290 7.20 4.16 -33.50
N ASP A 291 6.20 3.48 -34.04
CA ASP A 291 4.98 4.07 -34.58
C ASP A 291 3.91 4.13 -33.49
N LEU A 292 3.37 5.33 -33.25
CA LEU A 292 2.24 5.56 -32.36
C LEU A 292 0.98 5.78 -33.21
N HIS A 293 0.10 4.78 -33.27
CA HIS A 293 -1.08 4.78 -34.13
C HIS A 293 -2.31 5.38 -33.45
N VAL A 294 -3.10 6.15 -34.21
CA VAL A 294 -4.46 6.52 -33.84
C VAL A 294 -5.39 5.33 -34.09
N ARG A 295 -6.00 4.78 -33.04
CA ARG A 295 -6.98 3.69 -33.12
C ARG A 295 -8.39 4.20 -33.42
N ASP A 296 -9.25 3.32 -33.93
CA ASP A 296 -10.66 3.63 -34.18
C ASP A 296 -11.47 3.49 -32.88
N THR A 297 -11.30 4.46 -31.99
CA THR A 297 -12.01 4.60 -30.71
C THR A 297 -13.50 4.84 -30.91
N ARG A 298 -13.89 5.51 -32.00
CA ARG A 298 -15.29 5.72 -32.38
C ARG A 298 -16.05 4.41 -32.55
N SER A 299 -15.42 3.36 -33.07
CA SER A 299 -16.06 2.05 -33.28
C SER A 299 -16.56 1.39 -31.99
N VAL A 300 -15.95 1.69 -30.84
CA VAL A 300 -16.29 1.11 -29.53
C VAL A 300 -17.15 2.04 -28.65
N MET A 301 -17.41 3.28 -29.10
CA MET A 301 -18.24 4.24 -28.38
C MET A 301 -19.74 3.97 -28.58
N PRO A 302 -20.60 4.24 -27.57
CA PRO A 302 -22.05 4.15 -27.73
C PRO A 302 -22.55 4.94 -28.94
N LYS A 303 -23.36 4.29 -29.80
CA LYS A 303 -23.90 4.85 -31.05
C LYS A 303 -22.84 5.32 -32.05
N GLY A 304 -21.59 4.89 -31.90
CA GLY A 304 -20.48 5.33 -32.76
C GLY A 304 -20.27 6.85 -32.72
N PHE A 305 -20.59 7.50 -31.59
CA PHE A 305 -20.40 8.92 -31.41
C PHE A 305 -19.14 9.19 -30.59
N GLU A 306 -18.24 9.98 -31.14
CA GLU A 306 -17.04 10.46 -30.47
C GLU A 306 -16.99 11.98 -30.60
N PRO A 307 -16.85 12.73 -29.50
CA PRO A 307 -16.75 14.19 -29.55
C PRO A 307 -15.42 14.61 -30.18
N PRO A 308 -15.32 15.81 -30.79
CA PRO A 308 -14.05 16.34 -31.21
C PRO A 308 -13.17 16.59 -29.99
N LEU A 309 -12.04 15.90 -29.90
CA LEU A 309 -11.04 16.04 -28.85
C LEU A 309 -9.77 16.66 -29.43
N THR A 310 -9.09 17.53 -28.67
CA THR A 310 -7.77 18.05 -29.03
C THR A 310 -6.74 16.92 -29.14
N ILE A 311 -6.79 15.99 -28.20
CA ILE A 311 -5.98 14.78 -28.18
C ILE A 311 -6.79 13.68 -27.50
N HIS A 312 -6.85 12.49 -28.10
CA HIS A 312 -7.56 11.37 -27.50
C HIS A 312 -6.76 10.78 -26.32
N PRO A 313 -7.38 10.43 -25.18
CA PRO A 313 -6.66 9.85 -24.03
C PRO A 313 -5.86 8.60 -24.37
N SER A 314 -6.39 7.69 -25.20
CA SER A 314 -5.66 6.48 -25.62
C SER A 314 -4.37 6.84 -26.37
N PHE A 315 -4.43 7.81 -27.28
CA PHE A 315 -3.27 8.21 -28.08
C PHE A 315 -2.16 8.82 -27.21
N LEU A 316 -2.51 9.70 -26.26
CA LEU A 316 -1.55 10.23 -25.30
C LEU A 316 -0.98 9.13 -24.39
N HIS A 317 -1.82 8.18 -23.99
CA HIS A 317 -1.42 7.02 -23.19
C HIS A 317 -0.44 6.11 -23.94
N GLY A 318 -0.68 5.87 -25.23
CA GLY A 318 0.21 5.09 -26.09
C GLY A 318 1.62 5.66 -26.17
N LEU A 319 1.81 6.98 -26.06
CA LEU A 319 3.15 7.57 -25.99
C LEU A 319 3.91 7.12 -24.74
N LEU A 320 3.23 6.93 -23.61
CA LEU A 320 3.86 6.45 -22.36
C LEU A 320 4.36 5.01 -22.48
N HIS A 321 3.75 4.22 -23.37
CA HIS A 321 4.13 2.81 -23.55
C HIS A 321 5.56 2.66 -24.08
N PHE A 322 6.16 3.71 -24.67
CA PHE A 322 7.58 3.70 -25.06
C PHE A 322 8.53 3.62 -23.85
N ALA A 323 8.06 3.83 -22.62
CA ALA A 323 8.85 3.56 -21.42
C ALA A 323 8.96 2.06 -21.08
N TRP A 324 7.95 1.24 -21.43
CA TRP A 324 7.94 -0.21 -21.12
C TRP A 324 9.13 -0.97 -21.69
N PRO A 325 9.52 -0.77 -22.97
CA PRO A 325 10.74 -1.35 -23.52
C PRO A 325 11.99 -1.17 -22.66
N LEU A 326 12.17 0.01 -22.07
CA LEU A 326 13.35 0.32 -21.27
C LEU A 326 13.23 -0.38 -19.90
N LEU A 327 12.07 -0.30 -19.25
CA LEU A 327 11.82 -1.00 -17.99
C LEU A 327 12.01 -2.52 -18.12
N GLY A 328 11.69 -3.09 -19.28
CA GLY A 328 11.93 -4.50 -19.62
C GLY A 328 13.36 -4.84 -20.09
N GLN A 329 14.36 -4.06 -19.69
CA GLN A 329 15.80 -4.19 -20.02
C GLN A 329 16.24 -3.81 -21.46
N GLY A 330 15.32 -3.50 -22.38
CA GLY A 330 15.63 -2.85 -23.65
C GLY A 330 16.49 -3.65 -24.63
N LEU A 331 16.60 -4.98 -24.48
CA LEU A 331 17.41 -5.85 -25.34
C LEU A 331 16.56 -6.69 -26.32
N GLY A 332 15.41 -6.15 -26.76
CA GLY A 332 14.47 -6.87 -27.63
C GLY A 332 13.67 -7.99 -26.96
N ARG A 333 13.95 -8.27 -25.67
CA ARG A 333 13.15 -9.13 -24.79
C ARG A 333 12.42 -8.23 -23.81
N MET A 334 11.17 -8.57 -23.50
CA MET A 334 10.39 -7.87 -22.48
C MET A 334 10.51 -8.65 -21.17
N ASP A 335 11.57 -8.38 -20.39
CA ASP A 335 11.81 -9.03 -19.11
C ASP A 335 11.51 -8.05 -17.96
N LEU A 336 10.28 -8.09 -17.47
CA LEU A 336 9.74 -7.20 -16.45
C LEU A 336 9.09 -8.04 -15.35
N ASP A 337 9.44 -7.76 -14.10
CA ASP A 337 8.92 -8.47 -12.92
C ASP A 337 7.92 -7.63 -12.09
N THR A 338 7.87 -6.32 -12.35
CA THR A 338 7.15 -5.33 -11.55
C THR A 338 6.45 -4.33 -12.47
N LEU A 339 5.18 -4.04 -12.23
CA LEU A 339 4.48 -2.95 -12.92
C LEU A 339 4.95 -1.59 -12.43
N TYR A 340 4.84 -0.58 -13.29
CA TYR A 340 5.16 0.80 -12.95
C TYR A 340 3.98 1.71 -13.28
N MET A 341 3.87 2.83 -12.56
CA MET A 341 2.82 3.82 -12.76
C MET A 341 3.39 5.23 -12.91
N PRO A 342 2.83 6.06 -13.80
CA PRO A 342 3.18 7.47 -13.86
C PRO A 342 2.77 8.14 -12.55
N THR A 343 3.69 8.87 -11.93
CA THR A 343 3.48 9.54 -10.63
C THR A 343 3.79 11.03 -10.67
N MET A 344 4.74 11.43 -11.52
CA MET A 344 5.11 12.82 -11.72
C MET A 344 5.41 13.05 -13.20
N ILE A 345 5.01 14.20 -13.74
CA ILE A 345 5.48 14.69 -15.03
C ILE A 345 5.90 16.14 -14.85
N LYS A 346 7.17 16.43 -15.09
CA LYS A 346 7.70 17.79 -14.94
C LYS A 346 7.05 18.75 -15.94
N ARG A 347 6.96 18.36 -17.22
CA ARG A 347 6.35 19.20 -18.26
C ARG A 347 5.73 18.37 -19.37
N VAL A 348 4.58 18.80 -19.89
CA VAL A 348 3.96 18.27 -21.11
C VAL A 348 3.70 19.43 -22.06
N THR A 349 4.03 19.29 -23.34
CA THR A 349 3.57 20.22 -24.39
C THR A 349 2.77 19.47 -25.45
N VAL A 350 1.65 20.03 -25.88
CA VAL A 350 0.81 19.46 -26.94
C VAL A 350 0.52 20.55 -27.98
N GLY A 351 0.97 20.34 -29.21
CA GLY A 351 0.64 21.19 -30.37
C GLY A 351 -0.78 20.94 -30.89
N LEU A 352 -1.23 21.75 -31.83
CA LEU A 352 -2.59 21.63 -32.41
C LEU A 352 -2.70 20.56 -33.49
N ASN A 353 -1.60 20.21 -34.15
CA ASN A 353 -1.58 19.30 -35.29
C ASN A 353 -1.47 17.82 -34.86
N VAL A 354 -2.17 17.44 -33.78
CA VAL A 354 -2.22 16.05 -33.33
C VAL A 354 -3.14 15.27 -34.29
N PRO A 355 -2.72 14.09 -34.78
CA PRO A 355 -3.58 13.30 -35.66
C PRO A 355 -4.81 12.79 -34.91
N THR A 356 -5.97 12.85 -35.57
CA THR A 356 -7.27 12.47 -35.00
C THR A 356 -8.01 11.41 -35.80
N LYS A 357 -7.53 11.05 -36.99
CA LYS A 357 -8.17 10.05 -37.85
C LYS A 357 -7.52 8.69 -37.64
N ALA A 358 -8.34 7.66 -37.45
CA ALA A 358 -7.89 6.28 -37.34
C ALA A 358 -6.96 5.90 -38.51
N GLY A 359 -5.86 5.21 -38.20
CA GLY A 359 -4.83 4.80 -39.16
C GLY A 359 -3.71 5.83 -39.40
N GLN A 360 -3.87 7.09 -38.97
CA GLN A 360 -2.74 8.01 -38.87
C GLN A 360 -1.79 7.58 -37.75
N PHE A 361 -0.53 8.02 -37.81
CA PHE A 361 0.47 7.73 -36.78
C PHE A 361 1.48 8.87 -36.62
N LEU A 362 2.16 8.90 -35.48
CA LEU A 362 3.38 9.69 -35.24
C LEU A 362 4.55 8.76 -34.94
N LYS A 363 5.78 9.25 -35.07
CA LYS A 363 6.96 8.58 -34.53
C LYS A 363 7.11 8.96 -33.06
N GLY A 364 6.98 7.99 -32.17
CA GLY A 364 7.24 8.16 -30.74
C GLY A 364 8.69 7.85 -30.41
N TYR A 365 9.27 8.61 -29.48
CA TYR A 365 10.65 8.47 -29.01
C TYR A 365 10.67 8.56 -27.49
N CYS A 366 11.48 7.72 -26.85
CA CYS A 366 11.67 7.71 -25.40
C CYS A 366 13.15 7.53 -25.08
N SER A 367 13.61 8.24 -24.05
CA SER A 367 14.93 8.08 -23.45
C SER A 367 14.80 8.01 -21.93
N GLY A 368 15.64 7.22 -21.29
CA GLY A 368 15.60 7.03 -19.84
C GLY A 368 16.94 6.59 -19.26
N SER A 369 17.17 6.95 -18.00
CA SER A 369 18.34 6.54 -17.23
C SER A 369 17.96 5.41 -16.27
N LEU A 370 18.16 4.17 -16.71
CA LEU A 370 18.00 3.00 -15.86
C LEU A 370 19.24 2.80 -15.00
N SER A 371 19.03 2.57 -13.71
CA SER A 371 20.03 2.10 -12.76
C SER A 371 19.40 0.96 -11.98
N LEU A 372 19.51 -0.30 -12.42
CA LEU A 372 18.80 -1.38 -11.73
C LEU A 372 19.69 -2.61 -11.48
N PRO A 373 19.99 -2.86 -10.19
CA PRO A 373 19.90 -4.17 -9.58
C PRO A 373 18.53 -4.47 -8.91
N SER A 374 17.63 -3.48 -8.73
CA SER A 374 16.29 -3.65 -8.11
C SER A 374 15.27 -2.57 -8.53
N PRO A 375 13.94 -2.83 -8.53
CA PRO A 375 12.91 -1.86 -8.97
C PRO A 375 12.89 -0.52 -8.19
N GLU A 376 13.10 0.59 -8.90
CA GLU A 376 13.12 1.95 -8.32
C GLU A 376 12.38 2.98 -9.21
N PRO A 377 11.86 4.09 -8.65
CA PRO A 377 11.28 5.18 -9.44
C PRO A 377 12.25 5.65 -10.53
N THR A 378 11.82 5.56 -11.79
CA THR A 378 12.67 5.78 -12.95
C THR A 378 12.15 6.94 -13.79
N LYS A 379 13.06 7.80 -14.26
CA LYS A 379 12.75 8.99 -15.05
C LYS A 379 12.91 8.73 -16.55
N PHE A 380 11.96 9.24 -17.33
CA PHE A 380 11.92 9.20 -18.78
C PHE A 380 11.62 10.58 -19.38
N ASP A 381 12.17 10.83 -20.56
CA ASP A 381 11.81 11.94 -21.43
C ASP A 381 11.29 11.37 -22.76
N LEU A 382 10.11 11.82 -23.19
CA LEU A 382 9.41 11.31 -24.38
C LEU A 382 9.00 12.44 -25.31
N PHE A 383 8.97 12.17 -26.61
CA PHE A 383 8.42 13.09 -27.59
C PHE A 383 7.88 12.37 -28.82
N ALA A 384 6.99 13.02 -29.57
CA ALA A 384 6.42 12.50 -30.80
C ALA A 384 6.51 13.51 -31.95
N THR A 385 6.90 13.06 -33.14
CA THR A 385 7.01 13.87 -34.36
C THR A 385 6.24 13.24 -35.52
N GLU A 386 5.94 14.02 -36.56
CA GLU A 386 5.61 13.42 -37.86
C GLU A 386 6.81 12.65 -38.41
N GLU A 387 6.56 11.67 -39.26
CA GLU A 387 7.62 10.92 -39.92
C GLU A 387 8.47 11.86 -40.80
N GLY A 388 9.79 11.85 -40.58
CA GLY A 388 10.73 12.73 -41.28
C GLY A 388 10.79 14.17 -40.75
N SER A 389 9.92 14.56 -39.82
CA SER A 389 9.98 15.86 -39.14
C SER A 389 10.93 15.83 -37.95
N THR A 390 11.44 17.02 -37.58
CA THR A 390 12.23 17.25 -36.36
C THR A 390 11.51 18.18 -35.39
N GLU A 391 10.28 18.55 -35.72
CA GLU A 391 9.41 19.37 -34.87
C GLU A 391 8.54 18.44 -34.00
N PRO A 392 8.67 18.50 -32.67
CA PRO A 392 7.86 17.69 -31.78
C PRO A 392 6.43 18.26 -31.66
N ILE A 393 5.44 17.42 -31.92
CA ILE A 393 4.01 17.74 -31.71
C ILE A 393 3.65 17.53 -30.24
N ILE A 394 4.20 16.48 -29.62
CA ILE A 394 4.00 16.16 -28.20
C ILE A 394 5.37 16.03 -27.55
N THR A 395 5.55 16.64 -26.37
CA THR A 395 6.71 16.37 -25.51
C THR A 395 6.23 16.08 -24.09
N ILE A 396 6.91 15.14 -23.43
CA ILE A 396 6.72 14.76 -22.03
C ILE A 396 8.12 14.75 -21.41
N ASP A 397 8.47 15.82 -20.71
CA ASP A 397 9.74 15.95 -20.03
C ASP A 397 9.59 15.51 -18.56
N GLY A 398 10.52 14.69 -18.10
CA GLY A 398 10.61 14.22 -16.72
C GLY A 398 9.39 13.46 -16.24
N LEU A 399 8.92 12.51 -17.05
CA LEU A 399 8.00 11.47 -16.60
C LEU A 399 8.71 10.59 -15.55
N VAL A 400 8.10 10.44 -14.38
CA VAL A 400 8.55 9.50 -13.35
C VAL A 400 7.59 8.33 -13.29
N MET A 401 8.12 7.14 -13.61
CA MET A 401 7.44 5.87 -13.48
C MET A 401 7.87 5.22 -12.17
N THR A 402 6.93 5.00 -11.26
CA THR A 402 7.17 4.44 -9.92
C THR A 402 6.70 2.98 -9.87
N PRO A 403 7.50 2.04 -9.35
CA PRO A 403 7.11 0.64 -9.29
C PRO A 403 5.92 0.44 -8.34
N LEU A 404 4.91 -0.30 -8.82
CA LEU A 404 3.80 -0.78 -8.02
C LEU A 404 4.31 -1.90 -7.11
N ARG A 405 4.54 -1.55 -5.84
CA ARG A 405 4.75 -2.55 -4.79
C ARG A 405 3.39 -3.15 -4.46
N ASN A 406 3.30 -4.49 -4.48
CA ASN A 406 2.03 -5.22 -4.33
C ASN A 406 1.16 -4.63 -3.20
N PRO A 407 -0.10 -4.27 -3.48
CA PRO A 407 -1.03 -3.69 -2.50
C PRO A 407 -1.47 -4.67 -1.41
N ASP A 408 -1.06 -5.94 -1.44
CA ASP A 408 -1.14 -6.83 -0.27
C ASP A 408 -0.41 -6.25 0.96
N THR A 409 0.43 -5.22 0.78
CA THR A 409 1.07 -4.47 1.88
C THR A 409 0.26 -3.27 2.41
N ARG A 410 -0.96 -3.03 1.92
CA ARG A 410 -1.85 -1.96 2.43
C ARG A 410 -3.02 -2.56 3.20
N ARG A 411 -2.81 -2.69 4.51
CA ARG A 411 -3.69 -3.26 5.56
C ARG A 411 -3.65 -4.79 5.65
N GLU A 412 -2.51 -5.32 6.09
CA GLU A 412 -2.60 -6.56 6.87
C GLU A 412 -3.01 -6.16 8.29
N ASP A 413 -4.26 -6.45 8.65
CA ASP A 413 -4.54 -6.79 10.04
C ASP A 413 -3.54 -7.89 10.42
N THR A 414 -2.90 -7.77 11.59
CA THR A 414 -1.89 -8.73 12.09
C THR A 414 -2.31 -10.15 11.74
N HIS A 415 -1.56 -10.81 10.85
CA HIS A 415 -1.93 -12.12 10.32
C HIS A 415 -2.17 -13.08 11.51
N LYS A 416 -3.35 -13.70 11.56
CA LYS A 416 -3.78 -14.54 12.70
C LYS A 416 -3.10 -15.91 12.66
N LEU A 417 -1.80 -15.93 12.96
CA LEU A 417 -0.94 -17.12 12.95
C LEU A 417 -0.88 -17.80 14.31
N CYS A 418 -0.98 -17.02 15.38
CA CYS A 418 -0.86 -17.43 16.76
C CYS A 418 -2.25 -17.53 17.40
N TYR A 419 -2.51 -18.69 17.99
CA TYR A 419 -3.71 -18.98 18.77
C TYR A 419 -3.30 -19.57 20.11
N LYS A 420 -4.14 -19.35 21.12
CA LYS A 420 -3.98 -19.93 22.46
C LYS A 420 -5.24 -20.69 22.85
N ILE A 421 -5.12 -21.53 23.88
CA ILE A 421 -6.24 -22.27 24.46
C ILE A 421 -6.73 -21.50 25.69
N ASP A 422 -8.02 -21.13 25.68
CA ASP A 422 -8.71 -20.58 26.85
C ASP A 422 -9.82 -21.56 27.30
N TRP A 423 -10.01 -21.67 28.62
CA TRP A 423 -11.05 -22.49 29.24
C TRP A 423 -12.29 -21.65 29.55
N HIS A 424 -13.43 -22.06 29.00
CA HIS A 424 -14.71 -21.38 29.20
C HIS A 424 -15.69 -22.26 30.00
N PRO A 425 -16.53 -21.68 30.87
CA PRO A 425 -17.60 -22.42 31.52
C PRO A 425 -18.55 -23.07 30.50
N LEU A 426 -18.91 -24.33 30.73
CA LEU A 426 -20.00 -25.01 30.05
C LEU A 426 -21.31 -24.46 30.66
N ALA A 427 -21.97 -23.50 30.00
CA ALA A 427 -23.08 -22.70 30.54
C ALA A 427 -24.14 -23.52 31.33
N GLU A 428 -24.62 -22.91 32.43
CA GLU A 428 -25.44 -23.42 33.55
C GLU A 428 -26.03 -24.83 33.42
N VAL A 429 -25.40 -25.78 34.12
CA VAL A 429 -26.02 -27.05 34.50
C VAL A 429 -26.76 -26.82 35.82
N GLU A 430 -28.08 -26.64 35.77
CA GLU A 430 -28.92 -26.73 36.97
C GLU A 430 -28.87 -28.16 37.54
N ASN A 431 -28.49 -28.23 38.82
CA ASN A 431 -28.38 -29.45 39.60
C ASN A 431 -29.71 -30.19 39.71
N THR A 432 -29.70 -31.50 39.46
CA THR A 432 -30.07 -32.59 40.39
C THR A 432 -30.58 -33.81 39.61
N VAL A 433 -29.90 -34.96 39.74
CA VAL A 433 -30.53 -36.29 39.70
C VAL A 433 -29.75 -37.21 40.64
N GLU A 434 -30.38 -37.62 41.74
CA GLU A 434 -30.02 -38.85 42.46
C GLU A 434 -30.41 -40.03 41.58
N GLY A 435 -29.42 -40.77 41.08
CA GLY A 435 -29.61 -42.00 40.32
C GLY A 435 -28.36 -42.85 40.44
N ASP A 436 -28.56 -44.17 40.64
CA ASP A 436 -27.48 -45.14 40.82
C ASP A 436 -26.53 -45.17 39.61
N ILE A 437 -25.28 -44.71 39.81
CA ILE A 437 -24.20 -44.75 38.81
C ILE A 437 -23.20 -45.86 39.20
N GLN A 438 -22.97 -46.82 38.30
CA GLN A 438 -21.93 -47.85 38.51
C GLN A 438 -20.56 -47.38 38.00
N ILE A 439 -19.67 -47.01 38.92
CA ILE A 439 -18.27 -46.63 38.65
C ILE A 439 -17.39 -47.90 38.60
N ARG A 440 -16.50 -48.04 37.59
CA ARG A 440 -15.55 -49.16 37.49
C ARG A 440 -14.13 -48.66 37.32
N ARG A 441 -13.17 -49.26 38.04
CA ARG A 441 -11.75 -48.85 38.10
C ARG A 441 -10.90 -49.73 37.16
N CYS A 442 -9.87 -49.13 36.56
CA CYS A 442 -8.74 -49.83 35.96
C CYS A 442 -7.62 -49.88 37.00
N ALA A 443 -7.16 -51.07 37.39
CA ALA A 443 -6.04 -51.23 38.31
C ALA A 443 -4.90 -51.96 37.59
N THR A 444 -3.71 -51.38 37.66
CA THR A 444 -2.43 -52.10 37.67
C THR A 444 -1.96 -52.15 39.12
N GLU A 445 -1.36 -53.27 39.50
CA GLU A 445 -1.25 -53.79 40.88
C GLU A 445 -0.63 -52.83 41.94
N ASN A 446 -1.12 -53.00 43.18
CA ASN A 446 -0.68 -52.49 44.49
C ASN A 446 -1.00 -51.02 44.88
N LEU A 447 -2.16 -50.79 45.52
CA LEU A 447 -2.33 -50.24 46.89
C LEU A 447 -3.75 -49.68 47.16
N ASP A 448 -4.12 -49.78 48.44
CA ASP A 448 -5.40 -49.47 49.10
C ASP A 448 -6.03 -48.11 48.79
N LEU A 449 -7.37 -48.10 48.71
CA LEU A 449 -8.20 -46.93 49.00
C LEU A 449 -9.41 -47.41 49.82
N ASP A 450 -9.30 -47.19 51.13
CA ASP A 450 -10.41 -47.21 52.08
C ASP A 450 -11.41 -46.10 51.73
N TYR A 451 -12.68 -46.44 51.63
CA TYR A 451 -13.77 -45.48 51.85
C TYR A 451 -14.37 -45.77 53.22
N ILE A 452 -13.89 -45.06 54.25
CA ILE A 452 -14.52 -44.99 55.57
C ILE A 452 -15.41 -43.75 55.60
N HIS A 453 -16.74 -43.94 55.59
CA HIS A 453 -17.63 -43.03 56.31
C HIS A 453 -17.97 -43.70 57.64
N LYS A 454 -17.24 -43.28 58.69
CA LYS A 454 -17.64 -43.54 60.08
C LYS A 454 -18.65 -42.45 60.41
N ASP A 455 -19.93 -42.76 60.30
CA ASP A 455 -20.88 -42.15 61.22
C ASP A 455 -20.94 -43.09 62.42
N LYS A 456 -20.28 -42.68 63.50
CA LYS A 456 -20.56 -43.27 64.80
C LYS A 456 -21.82 -42.57 65.32
N ASP A 457 -22.79 -43.41 65.63
CA ASP A 457 -23.94 -43.19 66.50
C ASP A 457 -25.22 -42.71 65.82
N ALA A 458 -25.97 -43.64 65.24
CA ALA A 458 -27.34 -43.93 65.68
C ALA A 458 -27.85 -45.26 65.07
N ASN A 459 -28.30 -46.15 65.96
CA ASN A 459 -29.07 -47.35 65.64
C ASN A 459 -30.28 -47.02 64.77
N THR A 460 -30.41 -47.69 63.62
CA THR A 460 -31.70 -48.21 63.16
C THR A 460 -31.49 -49.36 62.19
N ASN A 461 -31.97 -50.54 62.59
CA ASN A 461 -32.22 -51.67 61.70
C ASN A 461 -33.25 -51.26 60.66
N GLU A 462 -32.89 -51.23 59.38
CA GLU A 462 -33.87 -51.40 58.30
C GLU A 462 -33.21 -52.06 57.09
N GLN A 463 -33.71 -53.24 56.76
CA GLN A 463 -33.41 -53.99 55.55
C GLN A 463 -33.94 -53.19 54.35
N THR A 464 -33.07 -52.79 53.44
CA THR A 464 -33.46 -52.41 52.08
C THR A 464 -32.65 -53.21 51.07
N GLU A 465 -33.36 -53.96 50.23
CA GLU A 465 -32.85 -54.74 49.12
C GLU A 465 -32.10 -53.84 48.12
N GLN A 466 -30.77 -53.86 48.11
CA GLN A 466 -29.98 -53.19 47.06
C GLN A 466 -29.83 -54.08 45.81
N LYS A 467 -30.57 -53.73 44.76
CA LYS A 467 -30.31 -54.16 43.38
C LYS A 467 -29.14 -53.34 42.82
N GLY A 468 -28.03 -54.01 42.50
CA GLY A 468 -26.92 -53.43 41.72
C GLY A 468 -25.54 -53.80 42.23
N LYS A 469 -25.12 -55.06 42.05
CA LYS A 469 -23.83 -55.56 42.51
C LYS A 469 -22.67 -54.90 41.73
N VAL A 470 -21.92 -53.99 42.35
CA VAL A 470 -20.64 -53.49 41.84
C VAL A 470 -19.63 -54.65 41.90
N SER A 471 -18.91 -54.90 40.80
CA SER A 471 -17.86 -55.93 40.76
C SER A 471 -16.60 -55.37 40.11
N VAL A 472 -15.48 -55.49 40.82
CA VAL A 472 -14.12 -55.19 40.33
C VAL A 472 -13.60 -56.43 39.61
N ARG A 473 -13.07 -56.29 38.39
CA ARG A 473 -12.50 -57.38 37.59
C ARG A 473 -11.26 -56.88 36.82
N ASP A 474 -10.30 -57.76 36.63
CA ASP A 474 -9.11 -57.49 35.82
C ASP A 474 -9.46 -57.30 34.33
N PHE A 475 -8.63 -56.52 33.63
CA PHE A 475 -8.83 -56.14 32.22
C PHE A 475 -8.97 -57.33 31.25
N GLY A 476 -8.43 -58.50 31.62
CA GLY A 476 -8.28 -59.66 30.74
C GLY A 476 -9.58 -60.37 30.33
N ASP A 477 -10.68 -60.22 31.08
CA ASP A 477 -11.90 -61.04 30.91
C ASP A 477 -13.21 -60.24 30.79
N ILE A 478 -13.13 -59.00 30.28
CA ILE A 478 -14.30 -58.11 30.18
C ILE A 478 -14.72 -57.91 28.72
N ASP A 479 -15.95 -58.30 28.39
CA ASP A 479 -16.61 -57.86 27.17
C ASP A 479 -17.07 -56.40 27.32
N PHE A 480 -16.42 -55.50 26.59
CA PHE A 480 -16.69 -54.06 26.60
C PHE A 480 -17.76 -53.63 25.59
N SER A 481 -18.30 -54.55 24.79
CA SER A 481 -19.31 -54.23 23.78
C SER A 481 -20.60 -53.69 24.42
N GLN A 482 -21.17 -52.64 23.83
CA GLN A 482 -22.42 -51.99 24.28
C GLN A 482 -22.37 -51.43 25.73
N LYS A 483 -21.19 -51.07 26.25
CA LYS A 483 -21.04 -50.51 27.61
C LYS A 483 -20.47 -49.11 27.61
N GLN A 484 -20.90 -48.31 28.58
CA GLN A 484 -20.30 -47.02 28.96
C GLN A 484 -19.16 -47.30 29.94
N LEU A 485 -17.98 -46.71 29.70
CA LEU A 485 -16.78 -46.93 30.49
C LEU A 485 -16.30 -45.62 31.11
N VAL A 486 -15.99 -45.64 32.42
CA VAL A 486 -15.27 -44.55 33.09
C VAL A 486 -13.88 -45.07 33.45
N LEU A 487 -12.83 -44.41 32.96
CA LEU A 487 -11.44 -44.73 33.27
C LEU A 487 -10.92 -43.70 34.26
N LEU A 488 -10.37 -44.16 35.38
CA LEU A 488 -9.76 -43.31 36.39
C LEU A 488 -8.25 -43.47 36.33
N GLN A 489 -7.55 -42.41 35.96
CA GLN A 489 -6.09 -42.35 35.93
C GLN A 489 -5.56 -41.67 37.18
N THR A 490 -4.61 -42.35 37.82
CA THR A 490 -3.75 -41.85 38.90
C THR A 490 -2.32 -41.67 38.38
N GLU A 491 -1.44 -41.03 39.15
CA GLU A 491 -0.01 -40.96 38.82
C GLU A 491 0.62 -42.34 38.54
N ALA A 492 0.26 -43.36 39.34
CA ALA A 492 0.77 -44.72 39.22
C ALA A 492 0.28 -45.45 37.95
N THR A 493 -0.83 -45.00 37.36
CA THR A 493 -1.44 -45.59 36.16
C THR A 493 -1.30 -44.67 34.94
N SER A 494 -0.27 -43.83 34.93
CA SER A 494 0.04 -42.94 33.81
C SER A 494 0.46 -43.74 32.57
N LEU A 495 0.13 -43.22 31.38
CA LEU A 495 0.60 -43.76 30.10
C LEU A 495 2.13 -43.87 30.03
N ARG A 496 2.85 -43.10 30.85
CA ARG A 496 4.32 -43.12 30.94
C ARG A 496 4.87 -44.49 31.37
N TYR A 497 4.12 -45.18 32.23
CA TYR A 497 4.57 -46.40 32.91
C TYR A 497 3.76 -47.63 32.46
N LEU A 498 3.02 -47.51 31.36
CA LEU A 498 2.12 -48.56 30.89
C LEU A 498 2.92 -49.77 30.37
N THR A 499 2.57 -50.96 30.86
CA THR A 499 3.15 -52.22 30.39
C THR A 499 2.52 -52.64 29.05
N GLU A 500 3.15 -53.58 28.34
CA GLU A 500 2.63 -54.11 27.07
C GLU A 500 1.22 -54.72 27.22
N ASP A 501 1.02 -55.53 28.27
CA ASP A 501 -0.29 -56.10 28.61
C ASP A 501 -1.32 -55.01 28.97
N GLY A 502 -0.88 -53.98 29.72
CA GLY A 502 -1.72 -52.84 30.06
C GLY A 502 -2.13 -52.03 28.83
N PHE A 503 -1.25 -51.91 27.84
CA PHE A 503 -1.53 -51.23 26.58
C PHE A 503 -2.52 -51.99 25.71
N GLU A 504 -2.37 -53.31 25.54
CA GLU A 504 -3.32 -54.11 24.77
C GLU A 504 -4.71 -54.18 25.43
N GLY A 505 -4.75 -54.21 26.77
CA GLY A 505 -5.98 -54.06 27.54
C GLY A 505 -6.66 -52.71 27.30
N LEU A 506 -5.90 -51.62 27.42
CA LEU A 506 -6.39 -50.26 27.19
C LEU A 506 -6.88 -50.07 25.75
N LYS A 507 -6.11 -50.53 24.76
CA LYS A 507 -6.48 -50.51 23.34
C LYS A 507 -7.77 -51.26 23.07
N THR A 508 -7.93 -52.45 23.66
CA THR A 508 -9.17 -53.23 23.54
C THR A 508 -10.36 -52.48 24.14
N ALA A 509 -10.19 -51.88 25.31
CA ALA A 509 -11.24 -51.10 25.97
C ALA A 509 -11.65 -49.86 25.15
N LEU A 510 -10.68 -49.09 24.64
CA LEU A 510 -10.95 -47.88 23.86
C LEU A 510 -11.58 -48.18 22.48
N LEU A 511 -11.27 -49.33 21.87
CA LEU A 511 -11.81 -49.71 20.56
C LEU A 511 -13.18 -50.41 20.62
N LYS A 512 -13.48 -51.13 21.72
CA LYS A 512 -14.72 -51.91 21.84
C LYS A 512 -15.82 -51.25 22.67
N ALA A 513 -15.47 -50.31 23.55
CA ALA A 513 -16.46 -49.58 24.35
C ALA A 513 -17.36 -48.68 23.48
N GLN A 514 -18.61 -48.50 23.90
CA GLN A 514 -19.57 -47.67 23.17
C GLN A 514 -19.28 -46.17 23.39
N THR A 515 -18.99 -45.79 24.64
CA THR A 515 -18.57 -44.45 25.04
C THR A 515 -17.60 -44.56 26.22
N VAL A 516 -16.62 -43.67 26.27
CA VAL A 516 -15.59 -43.65 27.32
C VAL A 516 -15.52 -42.26 27.94
N LEU A 517 -15.44 -42.17 29.27
CA LEU A 517 -15.03 -40.97 30.01
C LEU A 517 -13.71 -41.27 30.72
N TRP A 518 -12.65 -40.57 30.36
CA TRP A 518 -11.32 -40.76 30.95
C TRP A 518 -10.96 -39.59 31.86
N VAL A 519 -10.92 -39.87 33.16
CA VAL A 519 -10.64 -38.92 34.23
C VAL A 519 -9.15 -38.95 34.56
N TYR A 520 -8.50 -37.79 34.61
CA TYR A 520 -7.06 -37.64 34.85
C TYR A 520 -6.75 -36.43 35.73
N TRP A 521 -5.56 -36.37 36.32
CA TRP A 521 -5.09 -35.25 37.15
C TRP A 521 -4.40 -34.20 36.28
N ALA A 522 -4.91 -32.96 36.27
CA ALA A 522 -4.53 -31.95 35.28
C ALA A 522 -3.23 -31.18 35.61
N ASP A 523 -2.55 -31.52 36.70
CA ASP A 523 -1.38 -30.81 37.23
C ASP A 523 -0.03 -31.36 36.76
N SER A 524 -0.02 -32.44 35.97
CA SER A 524 1.19 -33.09 35.46
C SER A 524 1.27 -33.09 33.93
N PRO A 525 2.46 -32.82 33.34
CA PRO A 525 2.69 -33.02 31.90
C PRO A 525 2.40 -34.44 31.42
N ASP A 526 2.61 -35.45 32.27
CA ASP A 526 2.37 -36.85 31.90
C ASP A 526 0.88 -37.12 31.68
N ALA A 527 -0.01 -36.39 32.36
CA ALA A 527 -1.44 -36.53 32.20
C ALA A 527 -1.96 -35.94 30.88
N GLN A 528 -1.20 -35.00 30.27
CA GLN A 528 -1.52 -34.45 28.95
C GLN A 528 -1.32 -35.47 27.81
N MET A 529 -0.54 -36.54 28.04
CA MET A 529 -0.42 -37.64 27.07
C MET A 529 -1.76 -38.32 26.80
N THR A 530 -2.62 -38.42 27.82
CA THR A 530 -3.98 -38.97 27.71
C THR A 530 -4.85 -38.08 26.83
N VAL A 531 -4.75 -36.77 26.99
CA VAL A 531 -5.46 -35.81 26.14
C VAL A 531 -5.00 -35.94 24.69
N GLY A 532 -3.69 -36.04 24.45
CA GLY A 532 -3.12 -36.26 23.12
C GLY A 532 -3.59 -37.57 22.47
N LEU A 533 -3.46 -38.70 23.17
CA LEU A 533 -3.88 -40.02 22.68
C LEU A 533 -5.36 -40.04 22.31
N THR A 534 -6.22 -39.51 23.19
CA THR A 534 -7.66 -39.51 22.95
C THR A 534 -8.06 -38.56 21.80
N ARG A 535 -7.37 -37.43 21.61
CA ARG A 535 -7.56 -36.56 20.42
C ARG A 535 -7.25 -37.29 19.12
N THR A 536 -6.13 -38.01 19.07
CA THR A 536 -5.74 -38.82 17.90
C THR A 536 -6.78 -39.88 17.60
N LEU A 537 -7.19 -40.66 18.62
CA LEU A 537 -8.21 -41.70 18.43
C LEU A 537 -9.56 -41.13 17.97
N ARG A 538 -10.00 -39.99 18.51
CA ARG A 538 -11.22 -39.30 18.04
C ARG A 538 -11.12 -38.93 16.55
N SER A 539 -9.96 -38.41 16.12
CA SER A 539 -9.74 -38.01 14.73
C SER A 539 -9.63 -39.20 13.77
N GLU A 540 -9.08 -40.33 14.21
CA GLU A 540 -8.84 -41.50 13.37
C GLU A 540 -10.04 -42.44 13.26
N THR A 541 -10.78 -42.65 14.36
CA THR A 541 -11.79 -43.72 14.44
C THR A 541 -13.21 -43.23 14.76
N LEU A 542 -13.40 -41.90 14.94
CA LEU A 542 -14.65 -41.29 15.42
C LEU A 542 -15.12 -41.83 16.79
N ALA A 543 -14.21 -42.44 17.57
CA ALA A 543 -14.53 -42.99 18.88
C ALA A 543 -15.08 -41.90 19.83
N ARG A 544 -16.13 -42.21 20.58
CA ARG A 544 -16.76 -41.29 21.54
C ARG A 544 -16.06 -41.36 22.90
N ILE A 545 -14.83 -40.84 22.92
CA ILE A 545 -13.98 -40.79 24.11
C ILE A 545 -13.93 -39.36 24.62
N ALA A 546 -14.47 -39.12 25.81
CA ALA A 546 -14.37 -37.86 26.52
C ALA A 546 -13.26 -37.91 27.58
N THR A 547 -12.70 -36.75 27.93
CA THR A 547 -11.71 -36.61 29.00
C THR A 547 -12.17 -35.59 30.04
N LEU A 548 -11.82 -35.84 31.30
CA LEU A 548 -12.08 -34.96 32.43
C LEU A 548 -10.80 -34.73 33.22
N GLY A 549 -10.27 -33.52 33.14
CA GLY A 549 -9.14 -33.08 33.98
C GLY A 549 -9.64 -32.62 35.35
N LEU A 550 -9.13 -33.21 36.42
CA LEU A 550 -9.37 -32.77 37.79
C LEU A 550 -8.30 -31.76 38.19
N CYS A 551 -8.74 -30.60 38.69
CA CYS A 551 -7.84 -29.65 39.34
C CYS A 551 -7.43 -30.19 40.72
N PRO A 552 -6.30 -29.73 41.32
CA PRO A 552 -5.82 -30.21 42.61
C PRO A 552 -6.87 -30.25 43.73
N VAL A 553 -7.80 -29.29 43.72
CA VAL A 553 -8.91 -29.19 44.71
C VAL A 553 -9.99 -30.26 44.54
N ASP A 554 -10.13 -30.85 43.36
CA ASP A 554 -11.17 -31.85 43.04
C ASP A 554 -10.64 -33.29 43.12
N ILE A 555 -9.32 -33.47 43.31
CA ILE A 555 -8.71 -34.80 43.46
C ILE A 555 -9.17 -35.46 44.76
N GLU A 556 -9.40 -34.68 45.83
CA GLU A 556 -9.84 -35.20 47.13
C GLU A 556 -11.32 -35.60 47.17
N THR A 557 -12.17 -34.99 46.32
CA THR A 557 -13.61 -35.30 46.22
C THR A 557 -14.08 -35.30 44.75
N PRO A 558 -13.66 -36.29 43.94
CA PRO A 558 -13.87 -36.31 42.50
C PRO A 558 -15.31 -36.64 42.09
N GLU A 559 -16.14 -37.13 43.02
CA GLU A 559 -17.48 -37.66 42.73
C GLU A 559 -18.36 -36.62 42.04
N LYS A 560 -18.34 -35.38 42.55
CA LYS A 560 -19.15 -34.29 42.03
C LYS A 560 -18.73 -33.89 40.60
N SER A 561 -17.43 -33.84 40.34
CA SER A 561 -16.88 -33.51 39.03
C SER A 561 -17.17 -34.60 38.00
N ILE A 562 -17.02 -35.87 38.40
CA ILE A 562 -17.31 -37.02 37.54
C ILE A 562 -18.82 -37.08 37.24
N GLN A 563 -19.67 -36.86 38.25
CA GLN A 563 -21.12 -36.85 38.07
C GLN A 563 -21.55 -35.72 37.12
N ALA A 564 -20.99 -34.51 37.27
CA ALA A 564 -21.25 -33.40 36.35
C ALA A 564 -20.86 -33.77 34.90
N ALA A 565 -19.68 -34.38 34.69
CA ALA A 565 -19.24 -34.82 33.36
C ALA A 565 -20.14 -35.91 32.77
N ILE A 566 -20.60 -36.86 33.59
CA ILE A 566 -21.56 -37.89 33.18
C ILE A 566 -22.89 -37.25 32.79
N SER A 567 -23.44 -36.34 33.58
CA SER A 567 -24.68 -35.63 33.26
C SER A 567 -24.57 -34.82 31.96
N ALA A 568 -23.40 -34.22 31.70
CA ALA A 568 -23.15 -33.51 30.46
C ALA A 568 -23.05 -34.45 29.25
N LEU A 569 -22.42 -35.62 29.39
CA LEU A 569 -22.19 -36.57 28.29
C LEU A 569 -23.37 -37.50 28.02
N TRP A 570 -24.04 -37.94 29.07
CA TRP A 570 -25.09 -38.98 29.08
C TRP A 570 -26.30 -38.52 29.93
N PRO A 571 -26.99 -37.44 29.53
CA PRO A 571 -28.13 -36.93 30.27
C PRO A 571 -29.27 -37.96 30.34
N THR A 572 -29.81 -38.18 31.53
CA THR A 572 -30.97 -39.07 31.78
C THR A 572 -32.31 -38.33 31.76
N ASP A 573 -32.28 -37.00 31.75
CA ASP A 573 -33.42 -36.08 31.78
C ASP A 573 -33.94 -35.72 30.38
N GLY A 574 -33.45 -36.37 29.33
CA GLY A 574 -33.83 -36.12 27.94
C GLY A 574 -33.21 -34.88 27.31
N LYS A 575 -32.30 -34.17 28.00
CA LYS A 575 -31.50 -33.10 27.40
C LYS A 575 -30.56 -33.64 26.32
N GLN A 576 -30.10 -32.77 25.43
CA GLN A 576 -29.10 -33.18 24.44
C GLN A 576 -27.72 -33.33 25.11
N PRO A 577 -26.99 -34.41 24.79
CA PRO A 577 -25.63 -34.60 25.30
C PRO A 577 -24.70 -33.50 24.78
N SER A 578 -23.74 -33.11 25.61
CA SER A 578 -22.69 -32.16 25.24
C SER A 578 -21.96 -32.63 23.98
N LYS A 579 -21.64 -31.67 23.12
CA LYS A 579 -20.82 -31.91 21.93
C LYS A 579 -19.33 -31.82 22.26
N ASP A 580 -18.99 -31.15 23.35
CA ASP A 580 -17.62 -31.10 23.86
C ASP A 580 -17.26 -32.45 24.50
N LEU A 581 -16.01 -32.86 24.30
CA LEU A 581 -15.48 -34.14 24.80
C LEU A 581 -14.23 -33.94 25.66
N GLU A 582 -13.85 -32.69 25.92
CA GLU A 582 -12.69 -32.37 26.75
C GLU A 582 -13.10 -31.36 27.81
N PHE A 583 -13.10 -31.84 29.06
CA PHE A 583 -13.55 -31.08 30.21
C PHE A 583 -12.43 -30.88 31.21
N GLN A 584 -12.49 -29.76 31.92
CA GLN A 584 -11.78 -29.56 33.17
C GLN A 584 -12.80 -29.20 34.24
N ALA A 585 -12.69 -29.81 35.43
CA ALA A 585 -13.60 -29.51 36.52
C ALA A 585 -13.01 -28.49 37.50
N LYS A 586 -13.94 -27.74 38.12
CA LYS A 586 -13.73 -27.01 39.36
C LYS A 586 -14.98 -27.24 40.23
N GLY A 587 -14.95 -28.24 41.09
CA GLY A 587 -16.13 -28.74 41.80
C GLY A 587 -17.14 -29.37 40.85
N SER A 588 -18.38 -28.88 40.87
CA SER A 588 -19.46 -29.31 39.94
C SER A 588 -19.49 -28.50 38.63
N GLU A 589 -18.68 -27.45 38.51
CA GLU A 589 -18.61 -26.65 37.29
C GLU A 589 -17.65 -27.30 36.29
N LEU A 590 -18.11 -27.43 35.05
CA LEU A 590 -17.31 -27.93 33.94
C LEU A 590 -16.85 -26.78 33.06
N PHE A 591 -15.60 -26.85 32.64
CA PHE A 591 -14.98 -25.93 31.70
C PHE A 591 -14.58 -26.70 30.44
N VAL A 592 -14.69 -26.05 29.29
CA VAL A 592 -14.35 -26.60 27.97
C VAL A 592 -13.33 -25.73 27.26
N GLN A 593 -12.45 -26.34 26.49
CA GLN A 593 -11.41 -25.62 25.75
C GLN A 593 -11.99 -24.90 24.54
N ARG A 594 -11.53 -23.67 24.31
CA ARG A 594 -11.75 -22.91 23.09
C ARG A 594 -10.41 -22.42 22.57
N ILE A 595 -10.24 -22.51 21.26
CA ILE A 595 -9.09 -21.91 20.58
C ILE A 595 -9.46 -20.46 20.33
N VAL A 596 -8.67 -19.55 20.87
CA VAL A 596 -8.86 -18.10 20.71
C VAL A 596 -7.61 -17.47 20.11
N GLU A 597 -7.80 -16.34 19.45
CA GLU A 597 -6.72 -15.58 18.83
C GLU A 597 -5.76 -15.02 19.90
N ASP A 598 -4.45 -15.17 19.67
CA ASP A 598 -3.42 -14.51 20.49
C ASP A 598 -2.95 -13.23 19.80
N GLY A 599 -3.67 -12.13 20.04
CA GLY A 599 -3.36 -10.84 19.44
C GLY A 599 -1.97 -10.30 19.78
N VAL A 600 -1.42 -10.65 20.95
CA VAL A 600 -0.09 -10.21 21.39
C VAL A 600 0.99 -10.91 20.57
N ALA A 601 0.91 -12.23 20.46
CA ALA A 601 1.84 -13.02 19.66
C ALA A 601 1.73 -12.71 18.16
N ASN A 602 0.50 -12.52 17.64
CA ASN A 602 0.28 -12.10 16.26
C ASN A 602 0.91 -10.74 15.95
N SER A 603 0.76 -9.77 16.86
CA SER A 603 1.39 -8.45 16.71
C SER A 603 2.91 -8.53 16.71
N PHE A 604 3.48 -9.37 17.58
CA PHE A 604 4.92 -9.58 17.65
C PHE A 604 5.46 -10.20 16.36
N VAL A 605 4.87 -11.31 15.90
CA VAL A 605 5.30 -11.99 14.68
C VAL A 605 5.14 -11.10 13.45
N HIS A 606 4.01 -10.38 13.34
CA HIS A 606 3.76 -9.47 12.23
C HIS A 606 4.82 -8.36 12.14
N ASN A 607 5.17 -7.73 13.28
CA ASN A 607 6.16 -6.66 13.33
C ASN A 607 7.59 -7.12 12.99
N GLU A 608 7.95 -8.35 13.31
CA GLU A 608 9.29 -8.90 13.02
C GLU A 608 9.42 -9.44 11.59
N THR A 609 8.31 -9.70 10.90
CA THR A 609 8.30 -10.40 9.60
C THR A 609 7.91 -9.52 8.40
N HIS A 610 7.40 -8.30 8.62
CA HIS A 610 6.95 -7.38 7.55
C HIS A 610 7.69 -6.03 7.58
N ASP A 611 7.87 -5.43 6.40
CA ASP A 611 8.35 -4.05 6.26
C ASP A 611 7.39 -3.09 6.97
N MET A 612 7.93 -2.28 7.90
CA MET A 612 7.20 -1.40 8.83
C MET A 612 5.87 -0.87 8.28
N THR A 613 4.75 -1.37 8.80
CA THR A 613 3.41 -0.82 8.55
C THR A 613 3.28 0.54 9.25
N ILE A 614 2.98 1.59 8.46
CA ILE A 614 2.79 2.95 8.98
C ILE A 614 1.54 2.93 9.86
N SER A 615 1.72 3.13 11.16
CA SER A 615 0.64 3.21 12.14
C SER A 615 0.67 4.55 12.86
N THR A 616 -0.50 5.05 13.25
CA THR A 616 -0.58 6.25 14.08
C THR A 616 -0.11 5.91 15.49
N GLN A 617 0.86 6.66 16.00
CA GLN A 617 1.40 6.48 17.34
C GLN A 617 1.50 7.81 18.09
N PRO A 618 1.58 7.80 19.43
CA PRO A 618 1.87 9.01 20.19
C PRO A 618 3.16 9.66 19.71
N PHE A 619 3.13 10.98 19.47
CA PHE A 619 4.29 11.72 18.97
C PHE A 619 5.47 11.73 19.98
N ARG A 620 5.16 11.79 21.28
CA ARG A 620 6.19 11.73 22.34
C ARG A 620 6.34 10.31 22.84
N GLN A 621 7.51 9.72 22.62
CA GLN A 621 7.86 8.39 23.10
C GLN A 621 9.23 8.47 23.78
N LEU A 622 9.24 8.34 25.11
CA LEU A 622 10.46 8.46 25.90
C LEU A 622 11.47 7.35 25.52
N GLY A 623 12.74 7.72 25.35
CA GLY A 623 13.81 6.79 25.00
C GLY A 623 13.91 6.43 23.51
N ARG A 624 12.94 6.81 22.69
CA ARG A 624 12.91 6.48 21.25
C ARG A 624 13.28 7.70 20.41
N ARG A 625 14.14 7.51 19.40
CA ARG A 625 14.61 8.55 18.48
C ARG A 625 13.92 8.40 17.14
N PHE A 626 13.50 9.52 16.57
CA PHE A 626 12.79 9.55 15.29
C PHE A 626 13.40 10.52 14.31
N LYS A 627 13.25 10.21 13.02
CA LYS A 627 13.46 11.12 11.89
C LYS A 627 12.30 11.01 10.90
N ILE A 628 12.06 12.08 10.16
CA ILE A 628 11.09 12.11 9.06
C ILE A 628 11.76 11.49 7.83
N GLN A 629 11.02 10.63 7.14
CA GLN A 629 11.38 10.07 5.85
C GLN A 629 10.21 10.23 4.88
N ILE A 630 10.53 10.49 3.61
CA ILE A 630 9.55 10.46 2.53
C ILE A 630 9.61 9.10 1.85
N ARG A 631 8.46 8.41 1.75
CA ARG A 631 8.40 7.10 1.07
C ARG A 631 8.44 7.27 -0.45
N ASN A 632 7.64 8.21 -0.96
CA ASN A 632 7.47 8.48 -2.38
C ASN A 632 7.73 9.98 -2.63
N PRO A 633 8.94 10.38 -3.07
CA PRO A 633 9.21 11.77 -3.47
C PRO A 633 8.17 12.26 -4.50
N GLY A 634 7.62 13.45 -4.28
CA GLY A 634 6.49 14.00 -5.05
C GLY A 634 5.13 13.86 -4.36
N ALA A 635 4.98 12.90 -3.44
CA ALA A 635 3.76 12.67 -2.68
C ALA A 635 3.99 13.05 -1.20
N LEU A 636 3.61 14.28 -0.82
CA LEU A 636 3.86 14.82 0.52
C LEU A 636 3.11 14.09 1.64
N ASP A 637 2.01 13.41 1.31
CA ASP A 637 1.28 12.51 2.21
C ASP A 637 2.05 11.22 2.56
N SER A 638 3.15 10.95 1.86
CA SER A 638 4.02 9.81 2.12
C SER A 638 5.12 10.08 3.18
N LEU A 639 5.15 11.29 3.74
CA LEU A 639 6.01 11.65 4.86
C LEU A 639 5.58 10.90 6.13
N HIS A 640 6.53 10.20 6.76
CA HIS A 640 6.28 9.45 7.99
C HIS A 640 7.50 9.46 8.90
N LEU A 641 7.28 9.15 10.19
CA LEU A 641 8.35 9.04 11.18
C LEU A 641 8.91 7.61 11.18
N VAL A 642 10.23 7.50 11.14
CA VAL A 642 10.96 6.23 11.28
C VAL A 642 11.89 6.29 12.47
N ASN A 643 12.27 5.11 12.98
CA ASN A 643 13.29 5.01 14.01
C ASN A 643 14.63 5.57 13.50
N ASP A 644 15.26 6.39 14.32
CA ASP A 644 16.63 6.81 14.09
C ASP A 644 17.57 5.90 14.89
N ASN A 645 18.32 5.05 14.19
CA ASN A 645 19.30 4.13 14.74
C ASN A 645 20.70 4.67 14.40
N PRO A 646 21.27 5.54 15.24
CA PRO A 646 22.42 6.30 14.82
C PRO A 646 23.71 5.50 15.02
N LEU A 647 24.64 5.64 14.07
CA LEU A 647 25.99 5.07 14.17
C LEU A 647 26.78 5.70 15.35
N PRO A 648 27.96 5.17 15.73
CA PRO A 648 28.85 5.87 16.64
C PRO A 648 29.16 7.31 16.17
N LEU A 649 29.27 8.25 17.10
CA LEU A 649 29.55 9.66 16.76
C LEU A 649 30.97 9.80 16.21
N GLY A 650 31.13 10.52 15.10
CA GLY A 650 32.45 10.82 14.54
C GLY A 650 33.32 11.65 15.47
N LYS A 651 34.65 11.52 15.35
CA LYS A 651 35.62 12.19 16.25
C LYS A 651 35.52 13.71 16.23
N ASP A 652 35.16 14.31 15.10
CA ASP A 652 35.06 15.77 14.88
C ASP A 652 33.59 16.24 14.82
N GLN A 653 32.64 15.37 15.13
CA GLN A 653 31.21 15.67 15.08
C GLN A 653 30.66 16.07 16.44
N ILE A 654 29.54 16.81 16.40
CA ILE A 654 28.67 17.02 17.54
C ILE A 654 27.30 16.40 17.24
N GLU A 655 26.67 15.88 18.29
CA GLU A 655 25.26 15.49 18.26
C GLU A 655 24.46 16.49 19.08
N LEU A 656 23.27 16.79 18.60
CA LEU A 656 22.39 17.74 19.25
C LEU A 656 20.99 17.19 19.36
N ARG A 657 20.34 17.54 20.47
CA ARG A 657 18.90 17.40 20.64
C ARG A 657 18.22 18.58 19.96
N VAL A 658 17.52 18.30 18.87
CA VAL A 658 16.83 19.30 18.05
C VAL A 658 15.71 19.95 18.87
N LYS A 659 15.62 21.28 18.80
CA LYS A 659 14.53 22.07 19.41
C LYS A 659 13.62 22.66 18.35
N VAL A 660 14.20 23.26 17.32
CA VAL A 660 13.49 23.87 16.20
C VAL A 660 14.28 23.59 14.92
N SER A 661 13.61 23.12 13.88
CA SER A 661 14.20 22.93 12.55
C SER A 661 13.69 24.01 11.59
N GLY A 662 14.58 24.58 10.79
CA GLY A 662 14.21 25.51 9.73
C GLY A 662 13.77 24.77 8.46
N LEU A 663 12.78 25.29 7.76
CA LEU A 663 12.29 24.74 6.49
C LEU A 663 12.81 25.60 5.33
N ASN A 664 13.63 25.02 4.47
CA ASN A 664 14.22 25.70 3.33
C ASN A 664 13.58 25.27 2.00
N PHE A 665 13.77 26.09 0.96
CA PHE A 665 13.29 25.76 -0.38
C PHE A 665 13.86 24.44 -0.90
N LYS A 666 15.11 24.13 -0.54
CA LYS A 666 15.76 22.85 -0.86
C LYS A 666 14.98 21.65 -0.32
N ASP A 667 14.46 21.74 0.91
CA ASP A 667 13.70 20.64 1.53
C ASP A 667 12.40 20.35 0.76
N ILE A 668 11.76 21.39 0.20
CA ILE A 668 10.57 21.27 -0.64
C ILE A 668 10.94 20.58 -1.95
N VAL A 669 11.97 21.05 -2.66
CA VAL A 669 12.42 20.48 -3.95
C VAL A 669 12.84 19.01 -3.80
N VAL A 670 13.51 18.66 -2.70
CA VAL A 670 13.83 17.26 -2.37
C VAL A 670 12.56 16.46 -2.09
N SER A 671 11.62 16.99 -1.29
CA SER A 671 10.35 16.32 -0.99
C SER A 671 9.47 16.12 -2.23
N MET A 672 9.57 17.02 -3.21
CA MET A 672 8.86 16.93 -4.49
C MET A 672 9.55 16.01 -5.51
N GLY A 673 10.68 15.39 -5.16
CA GLY A 673 11.44 14.52 -6.08
C GLY A 673 12.18 15.25 -7.20
N GLN A 674 12.25 16.59 -7.13
CA GLN A 674 12.93 17.41 -8.13
C GLN A 674 14.46 17.46 -7.92
N LEU A 675 14.94 17.13 -6.71
CA LEU A 675 16.36 17.03 -6.37
C LEU A 675 16.64 15.72 -5.60
N ALA A 676 17.57 14.91 -6.10
CA ALA A 676 17.97 13.66 -5.45
C ALA A 676 18.88 13.93 -4.25
N GLN A 677 18.33 13.77 -3.04
CA GLN A 677 19.06 13.85 -1.77
C GLN A 677 18.44 12.89 -0.75
N SER A 678 19.27 12.24 0.06
CA SER A 678 18.86 11.17 0.99
C SER A 678 18.34 11.66 2.35
N TYR A 679 18.33 12.97 2.60
CA TYR A 679 17.96 13.57 3.89
C TYR A 679 17.13 14.85 3.72
N LEU A 680 16.31 15.14 4.74
CA LEU A 680 15.47 16.34 4.83
C LEU A 680 15.84 17.20 6.04
N GLY A 681 15.86 18.51 5.83
CA GLY A 681 16.21 19.49 6.84
C GLY A 681 17.72 19.76 6.86
N ILE A 682 18.07 21.02 6.64
CA ILE A 682 19.47 21.49 6.49
C ILE A 682 19.88 22.57 7.49
N GLU A 683 18.97 23.00 8.37
CA GLU A 683 19.29 23.91 9.46
C GLU A 683 18.38 23.69 10.66
N TYR A 684 18.91 23.95 11.85
CA TYR A 684 18.15 23.84 13.08
C TYR A 684 18.87 24.56 14.23
N SER A 685 18.17 24.64 15.35
CA SER A 685 18.72 25.06 16.63
C SER A 685 18.40 24.01 17.71
N GLY A 686 19.33 23.85 18.65
CA GLY A 686 19.23 22.77 19.62
C GLY A 686 20.23 22.85 20.76
N ILE A 687 20.31 21.76 21.51
CA ILE A 687 21.20 21.63 22.66
C ILE A 687 22.18 20.50 22.38
N VAL A 688 23.48 20.74 22.55
CA VAL A 688 24.52 19.72 22.37
C VAL A 688 24.28 18.56 23.34
N SER A 689 24.09 17.35 22.81
CA SER A 689 23.91 16.12 23.59
C SER A 689 25.21 15.35 23.75
N ASN A 690 25.96 15.15 22.66
CA ASN A 690 27.24 14.44 22.66
C ASN A 690 28.28 15.17 21.80
N ILE A 691 29.56 14.89 22.08
CA ILE A 691 30.70 15.55 21.45
C ILE A 691 31.74 14.50 21.08
N GLY A 692 32.27 14.57 19.86
CA GLY A 692 33.36 13.73 19.39
C GLY A 692 34.69 14.02 20.12
N SER A 693 35.58 13.03 20.17
CA SER A 693 36.82 13.10 20.96
C SER A 693 37.74 14.29 20.64
N ASN A 694 37.71 14.77 19.39
CA ASN A 694 38.57 15.84 18.91
C ASN A 694 37.96 17.24 19.08
N VAL A 695 36.66 17.33 19.37
CA VAL A 695 35.96 18.60 19.48
C VAL A 695 36.25 19.23 20.85
N LYS A 696 36.82 20.44 20.85
CA LYS A 696 37.21 21.18 22.07
C LYS A 696 36.43 22.47 22.29
N ASN A 697 35.76 22.98 21.25
CA ASN A 697 35.10 24.27 21.22
C ASN A 697 33.62 24.24 21.66
N PHE A 698 33.06 23.07 21.95
CA PHE A 698 31.68 22.92 22.43
C PHE A 698 31.61 22.17 23.75
N LYS A 699 30.52 22.36 24.50
CA LYS A 699 30.21 21.63 25.74
C LYS A 699 28.82 21.01 25.68
N ILE A 700 28.65 19.84 26.29
CA ILE A 700 27.34 19.20 26.44
C ILE A 700 26.42 20.14 27.24
N GLY A 701 25.17 20.29 26.78
CA GLY A 701 24.21 21.23 27.34
C GLY A 701 24.23 22.64 26.73
N GLN A 702 25.21 22.96 25.88
CA GLN A 702 25.30 24.26 25.23
C GLN A 702 24.22 24.45 24.16
N ARG A 703 23.69 25.68 24.05
CA ARG A 703 22.71 26.08 23.04
C ARG A 703 23.44 26.46 21.76
N VAL A 704 23.11 25.82 20.65
CA VAL A 704 23.81 26.06 19.38
C VAL A 704 22.83 25.98 18.21
N MET A 705 23.16 26.70 17.13
CA MET A 705 22.53 26.62 15.82
C MET A 705 23.50 25.97 14.84
N ALA A 706 23.00 25.16 13.92
CA ALA A 706 23.86 24.34 13.07
C ALA A 706 23.23 23.99 11.73
N MET A 707 24.09 23.54 10.80
CA MET A 707 23.73 23.05 9.47
C MET A 707 24.09 21.55 9.35
N PRO A 708 23.16 20.63 9.66
CA PRO A 708 23.37 19.20 9.56
C PRO A 708 22.89 18.63 8.22
N GLU A 709 23.18 17.37 8.00
CA GLU A 709 22.59 16.57 6.93
C GLU A 709 21.41 15.76 7.49
N GLY A 710 20.26 16.41 7.63
CA GLY A 710 19.05 15.80 8.19
C GLY A 710 18.73 16.28 9.60
N CYS A 711 17.88 17.31 9.70
CA CYS A 711 17.42 17.85 10.99
C CYS A 711 15.91 17.70 11.24
N PHE A 712 15.16 17.11 10.31
CA PHE A 712 13.75 16.77 10.55
C PHE A 712 13.68 15.51 11.41
N SER A 713 14.22 15.61 12.62
CA SER A 713 14.52 14.52 13.53
C SER A 713 14.57 15.02 14.96
N THR A 714 14.53 14.08 15.90
CA THR A 714 14.68 14.36 17.34
C THR A 714 16.13 14.69 17.73
N TYR A 715 17.10 14.11 17.01
CA TYR A 715 18.53 14.38 17.14
C TYR A 715 19.14 14.55 15.76
N ALA A 716 20.09 15.46 15.65
CA ALA A 716 20.82 15.72 14.41
C ALA A 716 22.32 15.78 14.71
N ARG A 717 23.12 15.52 13.67
CA ARG A 717 24.59 15.50 13.76
C ARG A 717 25.18 16.36 12.66
N CYS A 718 26.27 17.03 12.99
CA CYS A 718 27.04 17.81 12.04
C CYS A 718 28.51 17.83 12.45
N SER A 719 29.37 18.28 11.54
CA SER A 719 30.74 18.68 11.89
C SER A 719 30.67 19.80 12.93
N ALA A 720 31.61 19.81 13.89
CA ALA A 720 31.74 20.92 14.83
C ALA A 720 32.00 22.27 14.12
N THR A 721 32.55 22.25 12.90
CA THR A 721 32.75 23.47 12.08
C THR A 721 31.46 24.06 11.51
N SER A 722 30.36 23.28 11.52
CA SER A 722 29.06 23.67 10.96
C SER A 722 28.05 24.09 12.03
N ALA A 723 28.54 24.47 13.22
CA ALA A 723 27.73 24.89 14.35
C ALA A 723 28.28 26.17 14.99
N ALA A 724 27.39 26.96 15.57
CA ALA A 724 27.71 28.20 16.29
C ALA A 724 26.89 28.31 17.57
N GLU A 725 27.46 28.92 18.61
CA GLU A 725 26.75 29.19 19.86
C GLU A 725 25.59 30.17 19.65
N ILE A 726 24.46 29.88 20.30
CA ILE A 726 23.30 30.78 20.33
C ILE A 726 23.52 31.80 21.45
N PRO A 727 23.50 33.12 21.15
CA PRO A 727 23.57 34.16 22.16
C PRO A 727 22.49 33.99 23.25
N ALA A 728 22.80 34.35 24.49
CA ALA A 728 21.90 34.16 25.62
C ALA A 728 20.51 34.79 25.43
N ASN A 729 20.45 35.93 24.73
CA ASN A 729 19.23 36.69 24.44
C ASN A 729 18.51 36.29 23.14
N MET A 730 18.99 35.28 22.40
CA MET A 730 18.36 34.81 21.16
C MET A 730 17.55 33.54 21.44
N SER A 731 16.33 33.43 20.90
CA SER A 731 15.50 32.22 21.05
C SER A 731 15.95 31.11 20.10
N PHE A 732 15.45 29.88 20.30
CA PHE A 732 15.74 28.77 19.38
C PHE A 732 15.09 28.99 18.00
N GLU A 733 13.90 29.58 17.96
CA GLU A 733 13.17 29.87 16.74
C GLU A 733 13.93 30.86 15.85
N VAL A 734 14.42 31.96 16.44
CA VAL A 734 15.27 32.93 15.72
C VAL A 734 16.57 32.29 15.29
N ALA A 735 17.23 31.53 16.18
CA ALA A 735 18.49 30.89 15.85
C ALA A 735 18.38 29.83 14.73
N ALA A 736 17.22 29.17 14.58
CA ALA A 736 17.00 28.18 13.54
C ALA A 736 16.85 28.80 12.13
N SER A 737 16.55 30.10 12.02
CA SER A 737 16.38 30.78 10.73
C SER A 737 17.63 31.51 10.23
N VAL A 738 18.77 31.36 10.92
CA VAL A 738 20.01 32.10 10.64
C VAL A 738 20.99 31.31 9.74
N PRO A 739 21.32 30.03 10.02
CA PRO A 739 22.50 29.39 9.45
C PRO A 739 22.51 29.35 7.93
N VAL A 740 21.47 28.81 7.28
CA VAL A 740 21.47 28.66 5.82
C VAL A 740 21.39 30.02 5.15
N VAL A 741 20.45 30.87 5.56
CA VAL A 741 20.19 32.13 4.86
C VAL A 741 21.37 33.11 4.94
N PHE A 742 22.02 33.23 6.10
CA PHE A 742 23.18 34.12 6.26
C PHE A 742 24.45 33.53 5.67
N CYS A 743 24.69 32.21 5.78
CA CYS A 743 25.84 31.59 5.12
C CYS A 743 25.73 31.72 3.59
N THR A 744 24.54 31.47 3.02
CA THR A 744 24.31 31.67 1.58
C THR A 744 24.53 33.12 1.18
N ALA A 745 23.92 34.08 1.89
CA ALA A 745 24.08 35.49 1.57
C ALA A 745 25.54 35.97 1.71
N CYS A 746 26.25 35.57 2.77
CA CYS A 746 27.64 35.93 3.02
C CYS A 746 28.58 35.33 1.98
N TYR A 747 28.42 34.04 1.67
CA TYR A 747 29.22 33.37 0.64
C TYR A 747 28.97 33.98 -0.73
N SER A 748 27.72 34.27 -1.09
CA SER A 748 27.38 34.93 -2.35
C SER A 748 27.96 36.34 -2.40
N LEU A 749 27.67 37.22 -1.45
CA LEU A 749 28.09 38.62 -1.54
C LEU A 749 29.59 38.82 -1.40
N PHE A 750 30.25 38.14 -0.44
CA PHE A 750 31.64 38.41 -0.10
C PHE A 750 32.60 37.35 -0.64
N GLY A 751 32.20 36.07 -0.64
CA GLY A 751 33.04 34.98 -1.13
C GLY A 751 33.16 34.99 -2.66
N LEU A 752 32.02 35.00 -3.34
CA LEU A 752 31.94 34.95 -4.80
C LEU A 752 31.86 36.35 -5.42
N GLY A 753 30.98 37.19 -4.90
CA GLY A 753 30.69 38.52 -5.45
C GLY A 753 31.70 39.58 -5.08
N GLN A 754 32.49 39.37 -4.04
CA GLN A 754 33.48 40.32 -3.54
C GLN A 754 32.93 41.75 -3.45
N LEU A 755 31.67 41.90 -3.02
CA LEU A 755 30.97 43.18 -2.99
C LEU A 755 31.77 44.21 -2.19
N GLN A 756 31.95 45.41 -2.75
CA GLN A 756 32.65 46.52 -2.11
C GLN A 756 31.69 47.65 -1.72
N ALA A 757 32.14 48.52 -0.82
CA ALA A 757 31.40 49.73 -0.46
C ALA A 757 31.13 50.61 -1.69
N GLY A 758 29.89 51.09 -1.84
CA GLY A 758 29.45 51.91 -2.97
C GLY A 758 29.15 51.14 -4.27
N GLU A 759 29.44 49.84 -4.36
CA GLU A 759 29.00 49.02 -5.51
C GLU A 759 27.48 48.82 -5.48
N ARG A 760 26.89 48.66 -6.66
CA ARG A 760 25.45 48.42 -6.83
C ARG A 760 25.16 46.93 -6.83
N VAL A 761 24.26 46.50 -5.95
CA VAL A 761 23.84 45.10 -5.85
C VAL A 761 22.36 44.96 -6.18
N LEU A 762 22.02 44.02 -7.06
CA LEU A 762 20.65 43.57 -7.30
C LEU A 762 20.38 42.28 -6.54
N ILE A 763 19.41 42.30 -5.63
CA ILE A 763 18.99 41.15 -4.82
C ILE A 763 17.59 40.74 -5.24
N HIS A 764 17.47 39.59 -5.88
CA HIS A 764 16.17 39.06 -6.25
C HIS A 764 15.42 38.49 -5.03
N ALA A 765 14.09 38.59 -5.08
CA ALA A 765 13.20 38.14 -4.01
C ALA A 765 13.60 38.68 -2.62
N GLY A 766 13.88 39.99 -2.52
CA GLY A 766 14.47 40.63 -1.34
C GLY A 766 13.71 40.42 -0.03
N ALA A 767 12.41 40.15 -0.09
CA ALA A 767 11.60 39.83 1.09
C ALA A 767 11.66 38.34 1.52
N GLY A 768 12.34 37.46 0.79
CA GLY A 768 12.62 36.08 1.20
C GLY A 768 13.75 35.98 2.21
N GLY A 769 14.00 34.80 2.78
CA GLY A 769 15.01 34.62 3.84
C GLY A 769 16.43 35.04 3.43
N VAL A 770 16.94 34.47 2.32
CA VAL A 770 18.26 34.83 1.76
C VAL A 770 18.28 36.31 1.33
N GLY A 771 17.19 36.82 0.74
CA GLY A 771 17.10 38.21 0.30
C GLY A 771 17.23 39.21 1.46
N GLN A 772 16.57 38.94 2.59
CA GLN A 772 16.66 39.76 3.79
C GLN A 772 18.08 39.73 4.38
N ALA A 773 18.69 38.55 4.49
CA ALA A 773 20.07 38.42 4.97
C ALA A 773 21.06 39.17 4.04
N ALA A 774 20.88 39.06 2.72
CA ALA A 774 21.69 39.77 1.74
C ALA A 774 21.54 41.30 1.85
N ILE A 775 20.33 41.82 2.10
CA ILE A 775 20.09 43.25 2.34
C ILE A 775 20.86 43.71 3.59
N MET A 776 20.72 43.01 4.71
CA MET A 776 21.41 43.37 5.96
C MET A 776 22.95 43.42 5.78
N LEU A 777 23.52 42.42 5.10
CA LEU A 777 24.96 42.36 4.84
C LEU A 777 25.41 43.46 3.87
N ALA A 778 24.64 43.72 2.81
CA ALA A 778 24.93 44.79 1.85
C ALA A 778 24.83 46.19 2.48
N GLN A 779 23.89 46.41 3.43
CA GLN A 779 23.81 47.66 4.18
C GLN A 779 25.02 47.87 5.08
N THR A 780 25.51 46.80 5.71
CA THR A 780 26.67 46.87 6.62
C THR A 780 27.94 47.35 5.91
N ILE A 781 28.12 47.02 4.62
CA ILE A 781 29.26 47.49 3.81
C ILE A 781 28.99 48.82 3.09
N GLY A 782 27.76 49.33 3.11
CA GLY A 782 27.38 50.55 2.42
C GLY A 782 27.26 50.41 0.90
N ALA A 783 26.75 49.28 0.41
CA ALA A 783 26.43 49.08 -1.00
C ALA A 783 25.13 49.80 -1.41
N ASP A 784 24.97 50.10 -2.69
CA ASP A 784 23.75 50.70 -3.27
C ASP A 784 22.80 49.57 -3.69
N ILE A 785 21.71 49.39 -2.93
CA ILE A 785 20.87 48.19 -2.99
C ILE A 785 19.68 48.40 -3.91
N PHE A 786 19.49 47.45 -4.83
CA PHE A 786 18.32 47.28 -5.67
C PHE A 786 17.70 45.92 -5.36
N VAL A 787 16.39 45.84 -5.25
CA VAL A 787 15.69 44.60 -4.88
C VAL A 787 14.51 44.32 -5.79
N THR A 788 14.19 43.04 -5.97
CA THR A 788 12.92 42.65 -6.57
C THR A 788 11.99 41.99 -5.55
N VAL A 789 10.68 42.21 -5.70
CA VAL A 789 9.64 41.62 -4.87
C VAL A 789 8.46 41.12 -5.70
N GLY A 790 7.73 40.16 -5.16
CA GLY A 790 6.53 39.62 -5.80
C GLY A 790 5.23 40.35 -5.44
N SER A 791 5.20 41.24 -4.45
CA SER A 791 3.94 41.87 -4.02
C SER A 791 4.14 43.25 -3.38
N LEU A 792 3.09 44.07 -3.41
CA LEU A 792 3.08 45.39 -2.77
C LEU A 792 3.32 45.30 -1.25
N HIS A 793 2.80 44.27 -0.60
CA HIS A 793 3.03 44.06 0.83
C HIS A 793 4.51 43.79 1.13
N LYS A 794 5.18 42.98 0.30
CA LYS A 794 6.63 42.74 0.40
C LYS A 794 7.43 44.02 0.13
N LYS A 795 6.98 44.86 -0.81
CA LYS A 795 7.56 46.18 -1.05
C LYS A 795 7.48 47.07 0.19
N GLN A 796 6.29 47.23 0.77
CA GLN A 796 6.07 48.01 1.99
C GLN A 796 6.89 47.48 3.17
N PHE A 797 7.00 46.16 3.29
CA PHE A 797 7.85 45.52 4.29
C PHE A 797 9.32 45.91 4.10
N LEU A 798 9.88 45.84 2.89
CA LEU A 798 11.26 46.24 2.64
C LEU A 798 11.51 47.73 2.88
N MET A 799 10.53 48.59 2.55
CA MET A 799 10.62 50.02 2.83
C MET A 799 10.61 50.32 4.33
N SER A 800 9.76 49.65 5.10
CA SER A 800 9.57 49.94 6.53
C SER A 800 10.58 49.26 7.45
N GLN A 801 11.10 48.10 7.09
CA GLN A 801 12.04 47.34 7.93
C GLN A 801 13.50 47.57 7.58
N TYR A 802 13.79 47.84 6.30
CA TYR A 802 15.16 47.97 5.80
C TYR A 802 15.43 49.34 5.17
N ASP A 803 14.50 50.29 5.24
CA ASP A 803 14.65 51.64 4.70
C ASP A 803 15.07 51.68 3.21
N ILE A 804 14.70 50.66 2.43
CA ILE A 804 14.99 50.62 1.00
C ILE A 804 14.02 51.58 0.28
N PRO A 805 14.51 52.59 -0.47
CA PRO A 805 13.64 53.54 -1.15
C PRO A 805 12.74 52.86 -2.17
N GLU A 806 11.51 53.36 -2.32
CA GLU A 806 10.55 52.84 -3.30
C GLU A 806 11.13 52.79 -4.73
N SER A 807 11.95 53.77 -5.11
CA SER A 807 12.62 53.85 -6.42
C SER A 807 13.66 52.76 -6.66
N ARG A 808 14.02 51.99 -5.63
CA ARG A 808 14.97 50.86 -5.66
C ARG A 808 14.29 49.50 -5.55
N ILE A 809 12.96 49.44 -5.49
CA ILE A 809 12.18 48.19 -5.35
C ILE A 809 11.37 47.93 -6.62
N PHE A 810 11.69 46.84 -7.31
CA PHE A 810 11.06 46.44 -8.57
C PHE A 810 10.23 45.16 -8.41
N TYR A 811 9.36 44.87 -9.38
CA TYR A 811 8.57 43.63 -9.37
C TYR A 811 9.29 42.52 -10.11
N SER A 812 9.29 41.30 -9.54
CA SER A 812 9.98 40.13 -10.09
C SER A 812 9.13 39.29 -11.06
N ARG A 813 7.92 39.74 -11.41
CA ARG A 813 6.90 38.93 -12.12
C ARG A 813 6.79 39.21 -13.63
N ASP A 814 7.42 40.26 -14.14
CA ASP A 814 7.56 40.49 -15.56
C ASP A 814 9.01 40.89 -15.90
N ALA A 815 9.41 40.80 -17.16
CA ALA A 815 10.77 41.16 -17.59
C ALA A 815 11.06 42.67 -17.55
N SER A 816 10.14 43.52 -17.05
CA SER A 816 10.28 44.97 -17.06
C SER A 816 11.28 45.49 -16.02
N PHE A 817 11.62 44.70 -14.99
CA PHE A 817 12.60 45.09 -13.98
C PHE A 817 13.94 45.48 -14.61
N ALA A 818 14.38 44.76 -15.65
CA ALA A 818 15.65 45.00 -16.30
C ALA A 818 15.74 46.42 -16.89
N ARG A 819 14.68 46.85 -17.60
CA ARG A 819 14.58 48.20 -18.17
C ARG A 819 14.46 49.26 -17.07
N SER A 820 13.70 48.96 -16.02
CA SER A 820 13.47 49.88 -14.91
C SER A 820 14.74 50.13 -14.10
N ILE A 821 15.55 49.09 -13.86
CA ILE A 821 16.85 49.20 -13.19
C ILE A 821 17.84 49.96 -14.06
N ARG A 822 17.90 49.68 -15.38
CA ARG A 822 18.72 50.48 -16.30
C ARG A 822 18.37 51.96 -16.22
N ARG A 823 17.08 52.31 -16.26
CA ARG A 823 16.64 53.70 -16.05
C ARG A 823 17.06 54.27 -14.69
N ALA A 824 16.84 53.51 -13.62
CA ALA A 824 17.18 53.93 -12.25
C ALA A 824 18.70 54.04 -12.00
N THR A 825 19.51 53.44 -12.86
CA THR A 825 20.98 53.48 -12.81
C THR A 825 21.60 54.35 -13.89
N GLY A 826 20.82 55.07 -14.70
CA GLY A 826 21.33 55.89 -15.81
C GLY A 826 22.01 55.07 -16.91
N ASP A 827 21.45 53.89 -17.24
CA ASP A 827 21.93 52.88 -18.17
C ASP A 827 23.27 52.20 -17.81
N PHE A 828 23.85 52.51 -16.64
CA PHE A 828 25.08 51.89 -16.16
C PHE A 828 24.90 50.45 -15.65
N GLY A 829 23.70 50.06 -15.20
CA GLY A 829 23.43 48.74 -14.64
C GLY A 829 23.93 48.55 -13.20
N VAL A 830 24.04 47.29 -12.78
CA VAL A 830 24.49 46.85 -11.44
C VAL A 830 25.82 46.09 -11.53
N ASP A 831 26.55 46.04 -10.41
CA ASP A 831 27.88 45.42 -10.31
C ASP A 831 27.82 43.96 -9.83
N VAL A 832 26.90 43.65 -8.89
CA VAL A 832 26.69 42.30 -8.35
C VAL A 832 25.22 41.92 -8.45
N ILE A 833 24.92 40.67 -8.82
CA ILE A 833 23.55 40.14 -8.87
C ILE A 833 23.47 38.86 -8.02
N VAL A 834 22.60 38.87 -7.01
CA VAL A 834 22.19 37.68 -6.27
C VAL A 834 20.90 37.17 -6.90
N ASN A 835 21.02 36.17 -7.77
CA ASN A 835 19.90 35.65 -8.54
C ASN A 835 19.24 34.45 -7.85
N SER A 836 17.91 34.45 -7.84
CA SER A 836 17.09 33.33 -7.39
C SER A 836 15.91 33.05 -8.35
N LEU A 837 15.95 33.60 -9.57
CA LEU A 837 14.95 33.43 -10.62
C LEU A 837 15.40 32.35 -11.61
N ALA A 838 14.43 31.72 -12.29
CA ALA A 838 14.66 30.66 -13.27
C ALA A 838 14.18 31.05 -14.68
N GLY A 839 14.69 30.36 -15.71
CA GLY A 839 14.21 30.48 -17.09
C GLY A 839 14.54 31.82 -17.76
N ASP A 840 13.63 32.34 -18.59
CA ASP A 840 13.86 33.56 -19.40
C ASP A 840 14.18 34.81 -18.56
N LEU A 841 13.78 34.83 -17.29
CA LEU A 841 14.11 35.93 -16.36
C LEU A 841 15.61 35.95 -16.04
N PHE A 842 16.28 34.80 -15.95
CA PHE A 842 17.72 34.70 -15.77
C PHE A 842 18.50 35.26 -16.96
N ALA A 843 18.05 34.98 -18.19
CA ALA A 843 18.68 35.52 -19.40
C ALA A 843 18.61 37.05 -19.47
N ARG A 844 17.63 37.67 -18.79
CA ARG A 844 17.47 39.13 -18.72
C ARG A 844 18.37 39.77 -17.66
N ASP A 845 18.76 39.06 -16.60
CA ASP A 845 19.73 39.56 -15.60
C ASP A 845 21.10 39.87 -16.23
N LEU A 846 21.54 39.02 -17.16
CA LEU A 846 22.74 39.26 -17.95
C LEU A 846 22.68 40.57 -18.75
N GLY A 847 21.47 41.02 -19.11
CA GLY A 847 21.23 42.28 -19.80
C GLY A 847 21.27 43.52 -18.91
N VAL A 848 21.39 43.40 -17.59
CA VAL A 848 21.46 44.52 -16.61
C VAL A 848 22.83 44.59 -15.92
N SER A 849 23.64 43.53 -16.04
CA SER A 849 24.99 43.45 -15.50
C SER A 849 26.00 44.29 -16.30
N ARG A 850 26.90 44.98 -15.58
CA ARG A 850 28.00 45.76 -16.18
C ARG A 850 29.26 44.93 -16.44
N ALA A 851 29.59 43.99 -15.54
CA ALA A 851 30.69 43.03 -15.65
C ALA A 851 30.37 41.86 -14.70
N VAL A 852 30.34 40.63 -15.20
CA VAL A 852 29.63 39.50 -14.56
C VAL A 852 30.25 39.09 -13.22
N ARG A 853 29.64 39.54 -12.11
CA ARG A 853 29.61 38.83 -10.82
C ARG A 853 28.16 38.43 -10.50
N ALA A 854 27.57 37.68 -11.42
CA ALA A 854 26.25 37.08 -11.22
C ALA A 854 26.42 35.74 -10.48
N ILE A 855 25.67 35.56 -9.41
CA ILE A 855 25.85 34.47 -8.46
C ILE A 855 24.51 33.77 -8.33
N CYS A 856 24.49 32.50 -8.73
CA CYS A 856 23.31 31.62 -8.72
C CYS A 856 23.26 30.80 -7.43
#